data_AF-A0A3A1YNL8-F1
#
_entry.id   AF-A0A3A1YNL8-F1
#
_cell.length_a   1.000
_cell.length_b   1.000
_cell.length_c   1.000
_cell.angle_alpha   90.00
_cell.angle_beta   90.00
_cell.angle_gamma   90.00
#
_symmetry.space_group_name_H-M   'P 1'
#
loop_
_entity.id
_entity.type
_entity.pdbx_description
1 polymer ?
#
loop_
_entity_poly.entity_id
_entity_poly.type
_entity_poly.pdbx_seq_one_letter_code
_entity_poly.pdbx_strand_id
1 'polypeptide(L)'
;MSLSIPKIINIGIVGVKKSGFETARFLLTHNDHTSYKITLFDDKPDLDLLSTLQSINGNIELYPLNTPEILARQNFLIVSPGIPKSHPAFSLAIENNVEIIGDIELFARLKNDSRDPIFRNAPVIGITGSNGKTTVTELTTHILKNLGYNVAMAGNVGIPVMSTFTETYNYYVLELSSYQLETTSSLKLRVGTILNISPDHLDRYKNMEKYVEAKQHIYNLSQSLLYNKIDQATWPEHENAKKHMTAFTSDPIKQPASYFYDPQKKTLNIPTLYDNSSSISYISLPVKNFTLQGTHNYENILAAIALVRLTLQGHSEQQDKLIFEAAQSFKGLPHRFELVHVSNNGVRFINDSKATNIGSVESALRSLDVHNNGKIYLLLGGDSKNQDFTELAPAISQVNNLEVLCYGRDAELVAKCTPEAQVFKNATLESVMQHIAPHLKADDVVLLSPGCASFDQFKGYEHRGQVFTELAKKYQKPSRLKSLGVKLLNVGQNLTHRLIYLGETKNTSEIQNVKLYDGYLLALIFSIFALGVITVFSASTYLTVKQSGGIFNPKQGLLMILGIMAFLVSLCINSSKWRTLLPFMSIATGLALLFVHVFGHSYNGAQRWISLFGFTFQPAELAKLCTLIYLSHYLVAVSSTKVFKLRDMFGFTCFFLVMASLLLMQPDFGTTLMLVILSSVTILYVTPDLKNFLLRSSPIILFILITLIIYVSNKSYLIDRITGFLDPYADPYGKSYQIINSISAFSHGGFWGVGLGNSIFKSGYLTEANTDYILAIFGEEFGYLGIIILVTLETLLYLRMFKISHQTFFIYKRPFQAIMIFTFVLWFAYQALYNLGMTVAFLPTDGSTHPLISYGGSSYLVMFTALGITMRVDYENRLIAHGYKLKESRSKDIVISFFNFIGSKFSRKKNFGTIKQAKKNK
;
A
#
# COMPACT_ATOMS: atom_id res chain seq x y z
N MET A 1 39.80 -33.81 -57.84
CA MET A 1 39.72 -32.74 -56.82
C MET A 1 38.33 -32.10 -56.93
N SER A 2 37.34 -32.65 -56.22
CA SER A 2 36.02 -32.04 -56.12
C SER A 2 36.04 -30.98 -55.01
N LEU A 3 36.13 -29.70 -55.40
CA LEU A 3 35.89 -28.58 -54.50
C LEU A 3 34.38 -28.54 -54.20
N SER A 4 33.97 -29.14 -53.08
CA SER A 4 32.63 -29.04 -52.53
C SER A 4 32.40 -27.60 -52.05
N ILE A 5 31.75 -26.79 -52.87
CA ILE A 5 31.23 -25.47 -52.46
C ILE A 5 30.22 -25.72 -51.33
N PRO A 6 30.37 -25.12 -50.13
CA PRO A 6 29.37 -25.28 -49.07
C PRO A 6 28.03 -24.70 -49.56
N LYS A 7 27.00 -25.54 -49.59
CA LYS A 7 25.65 -25.17 -50.00
C LYS A 7 25.04 -24.29 -48.89
N ILE A 8 24.96 -22.98 -49.14
CA ILE A 8 24.30 -22.04 -48.21
C ILE A 8 22.83 -22.42 -48.09
N ILE A 9 22.35 -22.60 -46.86
CA ILE A 9 20.97 -22.95 -46.57
C ILE A 9 20.18 -21.65 -46.36
N ASN A 10 19.14 -21.43 -47.17
CA ASN A 10 18.25 -20.28 -47.06
C ASN A 10 17.13 -20.58 -46.04
N ILE A 11 17.02 -19.76 -45.00
CA ILE A 11 16.02 -19.90 -43.94
C ILE A 11 15.15 -18.64 -43.93
N GLY A 12 13.86 -18.82 -44.22
CA GLY A 12 12.86 -17.77 -44.08
C GLY A 12 12.20 -17.81 -42.70
N ILE A 13 12.16 -16.68 -42.00
CA ILE A 13 11.43 -16.55 -40.73
C ILE A 13 10.19 -15.70 -40.97
N VAL A 14 9.02 -16.27 -40.71
CA VAL A 14 7.74 -15.67 -41.05
C VAL A 14 7.02 -15.21 -39.78
N GLY A 15 6.91 -13.90 -39.60
CA GLY A 15 6.37 -13.21 -38.41
C GLY A 15 7.45 -12.89 -37.36
N VAL A 16 7.89 -11.63 -37.32
CA VAL A 16 9.02 -11.11 -36.51
C VAL A 16 8.49 -10.41 -35.25
N LYS A 17 7.56 -11.06 -34.56
CA LYS A 17 7.22 -10.74 -33.17
C LYS A 17 8.17 -11.50 -32.23
N LYS A 18 7.83 -11.59 -30.94
CA LYS A 18 8.68 -12.21 -29.90
C LYS A 18 9.28 -13.57 -30.27
N SER A 19 8.49 -14.51 -30.79
CA SER A 19 8.99 -15.86 -31.14
C SER A 19 9.89 -15.86 -32.36
N GLY A 20 9.49 -15.19 -33.45
CA GLY A 20 10.30 -15.11 -34.67
C GLY A 20 11.60 -14.34 -34.48
N PHE A 21 11.56 -13.29 -33.65
CA PHE A 21 12.75 -12.54 -33.24
C PHE A 21 13.77 -13.44 -32.52
N GLU A 22 13.35 -14.19 -31.49
CA GLU A 22 14.29 -15.07 -30.77
C GLU A 22 14.81 -16.20 -31.64
N THR A 23 14.00 -16.73 -32.57
CA THR A 23 14.47 -17.71 -33.55
C THR A 23 15.54 -17.10 -34.48
N ALA A 24 15.31 -15.89 -35.00
CA ALA A 24 16.27 -15.19 -35.85
C ALA A 24 17.57 -14.91 -35.09
N ARG A 25 17.44 -14.35 -33.89
CA ARG A 25 18.55 -14.05 -33.00
C ARG A 25 19.36 -15.30 -32.63
N PHE A 26 18.69 -16.41 -32.33
CA PHE A 26 19.35 -17.68 -32.06
C PHE A 26 20.16 -18.13 -33.27
N LEU A 27 19.55 -18.21 -34.45
CA LEU A 27 20.25 -18.65 -35.67
C LEU A 27 21.44 -17.73 -36.04
N LEU A 28 21.31 -16.43 -35.78
CA LEU A 28 22.37 -15.42 -35.96
C LEU A 28 23.44 -15.39 -34.87
N THR A 29 23.31 -16.18 -33.79
CA THR A 29 24.30 -16.20 -32.72
C THR A 29 24.90 -17.59 -32.44
N HIS A 30 24.18 -18.68 -32.71
CA HIS A 30 24.50 -20.01 -32.16
C HIS A 30 25.25 -21.01 -33.08
N ASN A 31 25.74 -20.64 -34.26
CA ASN A 31 26.59 -21.51 -35.09
C ASN A 31 27.38 -20.70 -36.13
N ASP A 32 28.19 -21.37 -36.97
CA ASP A 32 28.95 -20.77 -38.08
C ASP A 32 28.00 -20.04 -39.07
N HIS A 33 27.77 -18.73 -38.84
CA HIS A 33 26.83 -17.85 -39.58
C HIS A 33 27.09 -17.79 -41.08
N THR A 34 28.21 -18.34 -41.52
CA THR A 34 28.63 -18.49 -42.91
C THR A 34 27.84 -19.55 -43.69
N SER A 35 27.12 -20.45 -43.01
CA SER A 35 26.39 -21.56 -43.62
C SER A 35 24.89 -21.29 -43.88
N TYR A 36 24.34 -20.22 -43.31
CA TYR A 36 22.90 -19.91 -43.39
C TYR A 36 22.66 -18.49 -43.89
N LYS A 37 21.71 -18.32 -44.81
CA LYS A 37 21.15 -17.00 -45.16
C LYS A 37 19.77 -16.86 -44.52
N ILE A 38 19.59 -15.87 -43.65
CA ILE A 38 18.32 -15.62 -42.95
C ILE A 38 17.58 -14.49 -43.66
N THR A 39 16.31 -14.73 -44.00
CA THR A 39 15.41 -13.74 -44.59
C THR A 39 14.17 -13.62 -43.72
N LEU A 40 13.75 -12.39 -43.42
CA LEU A 40 12.58 -12.12 -42.60
C LEU A 40 11.35 -11.80 -43.47
N PHE A 41 10.18 -12.26 -43.04
CA PHE A 41 8.90 -11.99 -43.69
C PHE A 41 7.88 -11.50 -42.67
N ASP A 42 7.44 -10.25 -42.76
CA ASP A 42 6.39 -9.70 -41.89
C ASP A 42 5.71 -8.48 -42.53
N ASP A 43 4.38 -8.42 -42.47
CA ASP A 43 3.60 -7.26 -42.94
C ASP A 43 3.55 -6.13 -41.89
N LYS A 44 3.79 -6.45 -40.61
CA LYS A 44 3.74 -5.52 -39.48
C LYS A 44 4.89 -5.83 -38.50
N PRO A 45 6.15 -5.65 -38.92
CA PRO A 45 7.31 -5.92 -38.08
C PRO A 45 7.34 -5.00 -36.85
N ASP A 46 7.88 -5.51 -35.76
CA ASP A 46 8.28 -4.67 -34.63
C ASP A 46 9.64 -4.01 -34.94
N LEU A 47 9.65 -2.68 -35.05
CA LEU A 47 10.82 -1.92 -35.49
C LEU A 47 12.00 -2.00 -34.50
N ASP A 48 11.71 -2.12 -33.20
CA ASP A 48 12.74 -2.20 -32.17
C ASP A 48 13.44 -3.57 -32.23
N LEU A 49 12.66 -4.65 -32.42
CA LEU A 49 13.20 -5.99 -32.60
C LEU A 49 13.99 -6.13 -33.92
N LEU A 50 13.49 -5.52 -35.00
CA LEU A 50 14.17 -5.54 -36.29
C LEU A 50 15.53 -4.83 -36.24
N SER A 51 15.59 -3.64 -35.64
CA SER A 51 16.85 -2.89 -35.50
C SER A 51 17.90 -3.67 -34.71
N THR A 52 17.46 -4.41 -33.68
CA THR A 52 18.33 -5.31 -32.90
C THR A 52 18.91 -6.42 -33.77
N LEU A 53 18.11 -7.10 -34.60
CA LEU A 53 18.60 -8.13 -35.52
C LEU A 53 19.59 -7.56 -36.55
N GLN A 54 19.29 -6.40 -37.12
CA GLN A 54 20.16 -5.73 -38.09
C GLN A 54 21.51 -5.30 -37.48
N SER A 55 21.54 -4.96 -36.20
CA SER A 55 22.80 -4.70 -35.48
C SER A 55 23.68 -5.95 -35.33
N ILE A 56 23.07 -7.14 -35.26
CA ILE A 56 23.80 -8.42 -35.19
C ILE A 56 24.33 -8.80 -36.56
N ASN A 57 23.52 -8.60 -37.61
CA ASN A 57 23.92 -8.82 -39.00
C ASN A 57 23.24 -7.81 -39.93
N GLY A 58 24.04 -6.91 -40.50
CA GLY A 58 23.54 -5.84 -41.38
C GLY A 58 22.95 -6.31 -42.71
N ASN A 59 23.13 -7.58 -43.09
CA ASN A 59 22.65 -8.14 -44.35
C ASN A 59 21.27 -8.82 -44.26
N ILE A 60 20.53 -8.61 -43.16
CA ILE A 60 19.19 -9.20 -42.99
C ILE A 60 18.17 -8.43 -43.84
N GLU A 61 17.58 -9.14 -44.80
CA GLU A 61 16.51 -8.64 -45.65
C GLU A 61 15.14 -8.88 -45.00
N LEU A 62 14.25 -7.89 -45.06
CA LEU A 62 12.86 -7.98 -44.64
C LEU A 62 11.95 -7.79 -45.87
N TYR A 63 11.03 -8.74 -46.06
CA TYR A 63 10.02 -8.69 -47.13
C TYR A 63 8.59 -8.73 -46.55
N PRO A 64 7.60 -8.16 -47.24
CA PRO A 64 6.19 -8.40 -46.94
C PRO A 64 5.84 -9.88 -47.05
N LEU A 65 4.85 -10.36 -46.30
CA LEU A 65 4.40 -11.75 -46.35
C LEU A 65 3.85 -12.12 -47.74
N ASN A 66 3.26 -11.16 -48.44
CA ASN A 66 2.74 -11.34 -49.80
C ASN A 66 3.85 -11.29 -50.88
N THR A 67 4.93 -12.05 -50.68
CA THR A 67 6.04 -12.21 -51.64
C THR A 67 6.31 -13.70 -51.94
N PRO A 68 5.35 -14.42 -52.56
CA PRO A 68 5.39 -15.87 -52.72
C PRO A 68 6.65 -16.36 -53.47
N GLU A 69 7.15 -15.59 -54.44
CA GLU A 69 8.35 -15.92 -55.20
C GLU A 69 9.62 -15.99 -54.34
N ILE A 70 9.71 -15.17 -53.28
CA ILE A 70 10.88 -15.12 -52.38
C ILE A 70 10.75 -16.21 -51.31
N LEU A 71 9.54 -16.43 -50.80
CA LEU A 71 9.22 -17.55 -49.90
C LEU A 71 9.57 -18.89 -50.55
N ALA A 72 9.30 -19.06 -51.84
CA ALA A 72 9.55 -20.30 -52.57
C ALA A 72 11.04 -20.55 -52.91
N ARG A 73 11.93 -19.58 -52.66
CA ARG A 73 13.40 -19.73 -52.79
C ARG A 73 14.08 -20.20 -51.51
N GLN A 74 13.34 -20.28 -50.40
CA GLN A 74 13.86 -20.73 -49.11
C GLN A 74 13.99 -22.25 -49.09
N ASN A 75 14.89 -22.78 -48.26
CA ASN A 75 14.95 -24.22 -47.98
C ASN A 75 14.02 -24.60 -46.82
N PHE A 76 13.92 -23.72 -45.82
CA PHE A 76 13.04 -23.87 -44.67
C PHE A 76 12.28 -22.57 -44.42
N LEU A 77 11.00 -22.68 -44.11
CA LEU A 77 10.21 -21.59 -43.54
C LEU A 77 9.92 -21.91 -42.08
N ILE A 78 10.40 -21.06 -41.18
CA ILE A 78 10.07 -21.10 -39.76
C ILE A 78 8.93 -20.11 -39.52
N VAL A 79 7.73 -20.66 -39.39
CA VAL A 79 6.49 -19.88 -39.37
C VAL A 79 6.01 -19.69 -37.94
N SER A 80 5.76 -18.43 -37.59
CA SER A 80 5.14 -18.07 -36.33
C SER A 80 3.76 -18.73 -36.21
N PRO A 81 3.39 -19.25 -35.02
CA PRO A 81 2.15 -20.01 -34.83
C PRO A 81 0.89 -19.22 -35.19
N GLY A 82 0.93 -17.89 -35.25
CA GLY A 82 -0.21 -17.06 -35.66
C GLY A 82 -0.54 -17.10 -37.15
N ILE A 83 0.33 -17.63 -38.00
CA ILE A 83 0.13 -17.68 -39.46
C ILE A 83 -0.19 -19.14 -39.85
N PRO A 84 -1.35 -19.42 -40.46
CA PRO A 84 -1.73 -20.79 -40.80
C PRO A 84 -0.87 -21.32 -41.95
N LYS A 85 -0.55 -22.63 -41.93
CA LYS A 85 0.12 -23.31 -43.04
C LYS A 85 -0.65 -23.21 -44.37
N SER A 86 -1.96 -23.02 -44.30
CA SER A 86 -2.84 -22.81 -45.45
C SER A 86 -2.86 -21.38 -45.98
N HIS A 87 -2.02 -20.47 -45.47
CA HIS A 87 -1.98 -19.09 -45.93
C HIS A 87 -1.61 -19.04 -47.43
N PRO A 88 -2.33 -18.26 -48.28
CA PRO A 88 -2.12 -18.26 -49.74
C PRO A 88 -0.68 -17.93 -50.17
N ALA A 89 0.05 -17.13 -49.38
CA ALA A 89 1.45 -16.81 -49.66
C ALA A 89 2.39 -18.04 -49.66
N PHE A 90 1.98 -19.14 -49.00
CA PHE A 90 2.78 -20.36 -48.93
C PHE A 90 2.53 -21.33 -50.08
N SER A 91 1.51 -21.12 -50.92
CA SER A 91 1.16 -22.07 -52.01
C SER A 91 2.34 -22.37 -52.92
N LEU A 92 3.07 -21.36 -53.39
CA LEU A 92 4.23 -21.53 -54.26
C LEU A 92 5.42 -22.19 -53.52
N ALA A 93 5.57 -21.92 -52.22
CA ALA A 93 6.60 -22.57 -51.41
C ALA A 93 6.29 -24.07 -51.21
N ILE A 94 5.02 -24.42 -51.00
CA ILE A 94 4.56 -25.81 -50.91
C ILE A 94 4.76 -26.54 -52.25
N GLU A 95 4.42 -25.91 -53.38
CA GLU A 95 4.66 -26.46 -54.72
C GLU A 95 6.15 -26.73 -54.99
N ASN A 96 7.04 -25.87 -54.47
CA ASN A 96 8.49 -26.03 -54.56
C ASN A 96 9.10 -26.93 -53.47
N ASN A 97 8.28 -27.68 -52.72
CA ASN A 97 8.72 -28.57 -51.64
C ASN A 97 9.55 -27.87 -50.54
N VAL A 98 9.28 -26.59 -50.28
CA VAL A 98 9.89 -25.87 -49.15
C VAL A 98 9.29 -26.39 -47.85
N GLU A 99 10.15 -26.81 -46.91
CA GLU A 99 9.67 -27.36 -45.65
C GLU A 99 9.18 -26.24 -44.72
N ILE A 100 7.93 -26.36 -44.24
CA ILE A 100 7.30 -25.38 -43.34
C ILE A 100 7.22 -25.95 -41.92
N ILE A 101 8.04 -25.39 -41.04
CA ILE A 101 8.17 -25.80 -39.63
C ILE A 101 7.87 -24.65 -38.67
N GLY A 102 7.66 -24.97 -37.40
CA GLY A 102 7.53 -24.00 -36.32
C GLY A 102 8.82 -23.86 -35.50
N ASP A 103 8.79 -22.93 -34.54
CA ASP A 103 9.84 -22.76 -33.54
C ASP A 103 10.02 -24.01 -32.65
N ILE A 104 8.92 -24.66 -32.26
CA ILE A 104 8.93 -25.90 -31.47
C ILE A 104 9.59 -27.06 -32.22
N GLU A 105 9.36 -27.17 -33.53
CA GLU A 105 9.97 -28.20 -34.37
C GLU A 105 11.47 -27.96 -34.53
N LEU A 106 11.89 -26.70 -34.74
CA LEU A 106 13.30 -26.34 -34.76
C LEU A 106 13.99 -26.72 -33.45
N PHE A 107 13.38 -26.37 -32.31
CA PHE A 107 13.87 -26.76 -30.99
C PHE A 107 13.99 -28.28 -30.87
N ALA A 108 12.97 -29.03 -31.30
CA ALA A 108 12.96 -30.49 -31.23
C ALA A 108 14.12 -31.11 -32.02
N ARG A 109 14.36 -30.67 -33.25
CA ARG A 109 15.48 -31.15 -34.09
C ARG A 109 16.82 -30.87 -33.44
N LEU A 110 17.05 -29.61 -33.06
CA LEU A 110 18.30 -29.19 -32.43
C LEU A 110 18.58 -29.92 -31.10
N LYS A 111 17.54 -30.14 -30.29
CA LYS A 111 17.67 -30.91 -29.05
C LYS A 111 17.98 -32.37 -29.31
N ASN A 112 17.29 -33.00 -30.26
CA ASN A 112 17.50 -34.41 -30.61
C ASN A 112 18.91 -34.67 -31.17
N ASP A 113 19.42 -33.73 -31.97
CA ASP A 113 20.73 -33.84 -32.64
C ASP A 113 21.89 -33.26 -31.81
N SER A 114 21.61 -32.67 -30.66
CA SER A 114 22.64 -32.06 -29.81
C SER A 114 23.69 -33.08 -29.37
N ARG A 115 24.96 -32.65 -29.40
CA ARG A 115 26.09 -33.41 -28.88
C ARG A 115 26.17 -33.40 -27.36
N ASP A 116 25.53 -32.43 -26.71
CA ASP A 116 25.45 -32.38 -25.25
C ASP A 116 24.43 -33.44 -24.76
N PRO A 117 24.88 -34.51 -24.08
CA PRO A 117 24.00 -35.56 -23.61
C PRO A 117 23.03 -35.08 -22.53
N ILE A 118 23.37 -34.05 -21.75
CA ILE A 118 22.49 -33.50 -20.71
C ILE A 118 21.30 -32.81 -21.37
N PHE A 119 21.55 -31.88 -22.28
CA PHE A 119 20.49 -31.20 -23.04
C PHE A 119 19.68 -32.18 -23.91
N ARG A 120 20.35 -33.09 -24.61
CA ARG A 120 19.68 -34.09 -25.48
C ARG A 120 18.73 -34.98 -24.67
N ASN A 121 19.14 -35.45 -23.50
CA ASN A 121 18.35 -36.39 -22.70
C ASN A 121 17.43 -35.73 -21.67
N ALA A 122 17.50 -34.41 -21.47
CA ALA A 122 16.61 -33.68 -20.57
C ALA A 122 15.13 -33.94 -20.93
N PRO A 123 14.29 -34.42 -20.00
CA PRO A 123 12.90 -34.76 -20.30
C PRO A 123 12.06 -33.53 -20.66
N VAL A 124 11.14 -33.72 -21.61
CA VAL A 124 10.20 -32.68 -22.05
C VAL A 124 8.78 -33.09 -21.69
N ILE A 125 8.06 -32.21 -20.98
CA ILE A 125 6.66 -32.34 -20.62
C ILE A 125 5.84 -31.45 -21.57
N GLY A 126 4.88 -32.03 -22.28
CA GLY A 126 4.02 -31.28 -23.21
C GLY A 126 2.59 -31.15 -22.69
N ILE A 127 2.07 -29.92 -22.66
CA ILE A 127 0.74 -29.62 -22.12
C ILE A 127 -0.07 -28.86 -23.17
N THR A 128 -1.21 -29.43 -23.58
CA THR A 128 -2.21 -28.77 -24.43
C THR A 128 -3.63 -28.94 -23.89
N GLY A 129 -4.59 -28.30 -24.55
CA GLY A 129 -6.01 -28.25 -24.19
C GLY A 129 -6.66 -26.95 -24.67
N SER A 130 -7.97 -26.81 -24.53
CA SER A 130 -8.65 -25.52 -24.73
C SER A 130 -8.40 -24.62 -23.52
N ASN A 131 -8.64 -25.13 -22.32
CA ASN A 131 -8.51 -24.41 -21.04
C ASN A 131 -7.52 -25.09 -20.09
N GLY A 132 -7.09 -24.37 -19.05
CA GLY A 132 -6.22 -24.92 -17.98
C GLY A 132 -4.72 -25.04 -18.33
N LYS A 133 -4.34 -25.01 -19.63
CA LYS A 133 -2.96 -25.16 -20.13
C LYS A 133 -1.90 -24.47 -19.28
N THR A 134 -1.94 -23.13 -19.23
CA THR A 134 -0.94 -22.34 -18.49
C THR A 134 -0.93 -22.64 -17.01
N THR A 135 -2.09 -22.92 -16.41
CA THR A 135 -2.17 -23.26 -14.99
C THR A 135 -1.43 -24.56 -14.70
N VAL A 136 -1.63 -25.58 -15.54
CA VAL A 136 -0.94 -26.87 -15.40
C VAL A 136 0.55 -26.74 -15.74
N THR A 137 0.91 -25.96 -16.76
CA THR A 137 2.32 -25.68 -17.13
C THR A 137 3.06 -25.01 -15.97
N GLU A 138 2.48 -23.98 -15.37
CA GLU A 138 3.08 -23.29 -14.23
C GLU A 138 3.12 -24.15 -12.97
N LEU A 139 2.03 -24.87 -12.66
CA LEU A 139 1.98 -25.76 -11.50
C LEU A 139 3.02 -26.88 -11.63
N THR A 140 3.14 -27.50 -12.81
CA THR A 140 4.16 -28.52 -13.08
C THR A 140 5.57 -27.94 -12.92
N THR A 141 5.81 -26.75 -13.46
CA THR A 141 7.09 -26.04 -13.31
C THR A 141 7.39 -25.72 -11.85
N HIS A 142 6.39 -25.24 -11.11
CA HIS A 142 6.49 -24.89 -9.69
C HIS A 142 6.84 -26.11 -8.85
N ILE A 143 6.18 -27.24 -9.08
CA ILE A 143 6.49 -28.50 -8.38
C ILE A 143 7.94 -28.90 -8.64
N LEU A 144 8.37 -28.97 -9.91
CA LEU A 144 9.73 -29.38 -10.26
C LEU A 144 10.80 -28.43 -9.69
N LYS A 145 10.56 -27.11 -9.68
CA LYS A 145 11.47 -26.14 -9.07
C LYS A 145 11.58 -26.29 -7.55
N ASN A 146 10.47 -26.58 -6.86
CA ASN A 146 10.50 -26.83 -5.40
C ASN A 146 11.19 -28.15 -5.04
N LEU A 147 11.25 -29.10 -5.97
CA LEU A 147 12.08 -30.30 -5.83
C LEU A 147 13.58 -30.02 -6.07
N GLY A 148 13.97 -28.77 -6.37
CA GLY A 148 15.36 -28.34 -6.53
C GLY A 148 15.89 -28.44 -7.97
N TYR A 149 15.04 -28.70 -8.96
CA TYR A 149 15.47 -28.81 -10.36
C TYR A 149 15.51 -27.45 -11.07
N ASN A 150 16.46 -27.29 -12.00
CA ASN A 150 16.41 -26.21 -12.98
C ASN A 150 15.44 -26.56 -14.11
N VAL A 151 14.42 -25.73 -14.34
CA VAL A 151 13.29 -26.05 -15.22
C VAL A 151 13.04 -24.90 -16.20
N ALA A 152 13.05 -25.21 -17.49
CA ALA A 152 12.64 -24.29 -18.55
C ALA A 152 11.13 -24.37 -18.74
N MET A 153 10.43 -23.28 -18.43
CA MET A 153 9.02 -23.10 -18.80
C MET A 153 8.94 -22.30 -20.08
N ALA A 154 8.53 -22.94 -21.17
CA ALA A 154 8.62 -22.36 -22.51
C ALA A 154 7.46 -22.77 -23.42
N GLY A 155 7.50 -22.29 -24.67
CA GLY A 155 6.52 -22.58 -25.71
C GLY A 155 5.55 -21.41 -25.89
N ASN A 156 4.24 -21.68 -25.85
CA ASN A 156 3.21 -20.65 -25.99
C ASN A 156 3.19 -19.63 -24.83
N VAL A 157 3.66 -20.04 -23.64
CA VAL A 157 3.82 -19.18 -22.46
C VAL A 157 5.22 -19.37 -21.88
N GLY A 158 5.69 -18.40 -21.09
CA GLY A 158 7.03 -18.37 -20.53
C GLY A 158 8.01 -17.72 -21.50
N ILE A 159 9.22 -18.28 -21.58
CA ILE A 159 10.23 -17.81 -22.51
C ILE A 159 10.04 -18.48 -23.88
N PRO A 160 10.31 -17.78 -25.00
CA PRO A 160 10.29 -18.41 -26.32
C PRO A 160 11.22 -19.63 -26.34
N VAL A 161 10.82 -20.73 -26.97
CA VAL A 161 11.55 -22.01 -26.84
C VAL A 161 13.01 -21.89 -27.29
N MET A 162 13.28 -21.06 -28.29
CA MET A 162 14.64 -20.83 -28.82
C MET A 162 15.55 -20.05 -27.87
N SER A 163 15.01 -19.38 -26.85
CA SER A 163 15.81 -18.74 -25.80
C SER A 163 16.31 -19.73 -24.75
N THR A 164 15.80 -20.96 -24.73
CA THR A 164 16.20 -21.98 -23.72
C THR A 164 17.60 -22.54 -23.93
N PHE A 165 18.26 -22.24 -25.06
CA PHE A 165 19.62 -22.72 -25.36
C PHE A 165 20.72 -21.95 -24.62
N THR A 166 20.39 -20.83 -23.96
CA THR A 166 21.38 -20.03 -23.22
C THR A 166 21.81 -20.65 -21.90
N GLU A 167 21.03 -21.60 -21.37
CA GLU A 167 21.23 -22.19 -20.05
C GLU A 167 20.96 -23.69 -20.08
N THR A 168 21.54 -24.42 -19.13
CA THR A 168 21.31 -25.87 -18.98
C THR A 168 20.14 -26.13 -18.05
N TYR A 169 19.11 -26.83 -18.54
CA TYR A 169 17.92 -27.18 -17.77
C TYR A 169 17.83 -28.70 -17.54
N ASN A 170 17.33 -29.11 -16.37
CA ASN A 170 17.06 -30.50 -16.06
C ASN A 170 15.76 -30.99 -16.72
N TYR A 171 14.75 -30.12 -16.82
CA TYR A 171 13.44 -30.42 -17.39
C TYR A 171 12.92 -29.26 -18.24
N TYR A 172 12.16 -29.60 -19.28
CA TYR A 172 11.43 -28.66 -20.12
C TYR A 172 9.94 -28.86 -19.92
N VAL A 173 9.20 -27.82 -19.57
CA VAL A 173 7.74 -27.83 -19.47
C VAL A 173 7.20 -26.90 -20.54
N LEU A 174 6.60 -27.50 -21.57
CA LEU A 174 6.16 -26.80 -22.78
C LEU A 174 4.63 -26.68 -22.82
N GLU A 175 4.14 -25.45 -22.80
CA GLU A 175 2.76 -25.17 -23.21
C GLU A 175 2.68 -25.17 -24.74
N LEU A 176 1.86 -26.05 -25.31
CA LEU A 176 1.73 -26.21 -26.77
C LEU A 176 0.32 -25.82 -27.22
N SER A 177 0.24 -24.83 -28.10
CA SER A 177 -1.00 -24.50 -28.82
C SER A 177 -1.31 -25.55 -29.91
N SER A 178 -2.56 -25.61 -30.38
CA SER A 178 -2.90 -26.47 -31.53
C SER A 178 -2.11 -26.06 -32.78
N TYR A 179 -1.86 -24.75 -32.95
CA TYR A 179 -1.08 -24.20 -34.05
C TYR A 179 0.38 -24.66 -34.06
N GLN A 180 1.01 -24.76 -32.89
CA GLN A 180 2.38 -25.26 -32.77
C GLN A 180 2.44 -26.77 -33.01
N LEU A 181 1.41 -27.52 -32.59
CA LEU A 181 1.34 -28.96 -32.83
C LEU A 181 1.22 -29.28 -34.34
N GLU A 182 0.47 -28.50 -35.12
CA GLU A 182 0.38 -28.65 -36.59
C GLU A 182 1.74 -28.54 -37.31
N THR A 183 2.69 -27.81 -36.73
CA THR A 183 4.01 -27.55 -37.32
C THR A 183 5.12 -28.39 -36.69
N THR A 184 4.78 -29.30 -35.78
CA THR A 184 5.74 -30.12 -35.01
C THR A 184 5.61 -31.59 -35.36
N SER A 185 6.72 -32.28 -35.57
CA SER A 185 6.76 -33.73 -35.89
C SER A 185 7.84 -34.49 -35.14
N SER A 186 8.92 -33.84 -34.73
CA SER A 186 10.12 -34.49 -34.17
C SER A 186 10.25 -34.36 -32.66
N LEU A 187 9.34 -33.65 -31.99
CA LEU A 187 9.40 -33.43 -30.55
C LEU A 187 9.22 -34.75 -29.79
N LYS A 188 10.14 -35.04 -28.86
CA LYS A 188 10.09 -36.24 -28.02
C LYS A 188 9.68 -35.85 -26.60
N LEU A 189 8.41 -36.06 -26.28
CA LEU A 189 7.85 -35.80 -24.97
C LEU A 189 7.97 -37.04 -24.07
N ARG A 190 8.43 -36.85 -22.83
CA ARG A 190 8.34 -37.87 -21.79
C ARG A 190 6.88 -38.13 -21.44
N VAL A 191 6.10 -37.07 -21.31
CA VAL A 191 4.66 -37.14 -21.11
C VAL A 191 3.97 -36.00 -21.85
N GLY A 192 2.85 -36.32 -22.49
CA GLY A 192 1.97 -35.35 -23.14
C GLY A 192 0.55 -35.43 -22.59
N THR A 193 -0.11 -34.28 -22.48
CA THR A 193 -1.49 -34.22 -22.01
C THR A 193 -2.38 -33.30 -22.85
N ILE A 194 -3.63 -33.73 -23.02
CA ILE A 194 -4.74 -32.87 -23.45
C ILE A 194 -5.68 -32.74 -22.26
N LEU A 195 -5.78 -31.53 -21.70
CA LEU A 195 -6.53 -31.30 -20.46
C LEU A 195 -8.04 -31.32 -20.66
N ASN A 196 -8.51 -30.77 -21.78
CA ASN A 196 -9.91 -30.63 -22.19
C ASN A 196 -9.97 -30.06 -23.61
N ILE A 197 -11.12 -30.20 -24.25
CA ILE A 197 -11.50 -29.66 -25.55
C ILE A 197 -12.85 -28.93 -25.40
N SER A 198 -12.85 -27.66 -25.78
CA SER A 198 -14.05 -26.85 -25.95
C SER A 198 -13.91 -26.00 -27.22
N PRO A 199 -15.02 -25.50 -27.80
CA PRO A 199 -14.97 -24.61 -28.97
C PRO A 199 -14.07 -23.40 -28.70
N ASP A 200 -13.02 -23.27 -29.51
CA ASP A 200 -12.04 -22.19 -29.49
C ASP A 200 -11.37 -22.14 -30.86
N HIS A 201 -10.97 -20.95 -31.33
CA HIS A 201 -10.29 -20.76 -32.62
C HIS A 201 -11.02 -21.27 -33.88
N LEU A 202 -12.36 -21.19 -33.89
CA LEU A 202 -13.19 -21.58 -35.06
C LEU A 202 -12.99 -20.68 -36.30
N ASP A 203 -12.31 -19.54 -36.14
CA ASP A 203 -11.86 -18.69 -37.24
C ASP A 203 -10.74 -19.34 -38.07
N ARG A 204 -10.00 -20.28 -37.48
CA ARG A 204 -8.86 -20.97 -38.11
C ARG A 204 -9.16 -22.40 -38.56
N TYR A 205 -10.04 -23.11 -37.86
CA TYR A 205 -10.39 -24.49 -38.20
C TYR A 205 -11.74 -24.58 -38.89
N LYS A 206 -11.82 -25.40 -39.94
CA LYS A 206 -13.08 -25.62 -40.69
C LYS A 206 -14.19 -26.18 -39.80
N ASN A 207 -13.84 -27.03 -38.84
CA ASN A 207 -14.76 -27.66 -37.90
C ASN A 207 -14.01 -28.07 -36.62
N MET A 208 -14.76 -28.48 -35.59
CA MET A 208 -14.19 -28.94 -34.31
C MET A 208 -13.34 -30.20 -34.42
N GLU A 209 -13.63 -31.08 -35.39
CA GLU A 209 -12.84 -32.31 -35.61
C GLU A 209 -11.39 -31.99 -35.96
N LYS A 210 -11.15 -31.03 -36.88
CA LYS A 210 -9.80 -30.60 -37.24
C LYS A 210 -9.05 -29.94 -36.08
N TYR A 211 -9.77 -29.26 -35.19
CA TYR A 211 -9.19 -28.69 -33.98
C TYR A 211 -8.75 -29.79 -32.99
N VAL A 212 -9.57 -30.82 -32.82
CA VAL A 212 -9.25 -31.99 -31.98
C VAL A 212 -8.07 -32.76 -32.55
N GLU A 213 -8.07 -33.06 -33.85
CA GLU A 213 -6.99 -33.76 -34.55
C GLU A 213 -5.63 -33.05 -34.34
N ALA A 214 -5.61 -31.71 -34.46
CA ALA A 214 -4.40 -30.92 -34.23
C ALA A 214 -3.84 -31.07 -32.79
N LYS A 215 -4.70 -31.24 -31.79
CA LYS A 215 -4.26 -31.45 -30.39
C LYS A 215 -3.91 -32.90 -30.09
N GLN A 216 -4.64 -33.86 -30.65
CA GLN A 216 -4.38 -35.31 -30.54
C GLN A 216 -2.96 -35.66 -30.98
N HIS A 217 -2.39 -34.88 -31.92
CA HIS A 217 -1.01 -35.02 -32.34
C HIS A 217 0.02 -34.98 -31.20
N ILE A 218 -0.26 -34.32 -30.07
CA ILE A 218 0.65 -34.34 -28.90
C ILE A 218 0.93 -35.75 -28.40
N TYR A 219 -0.02 -36.67 -28.51
CA TYR A 219 0.15 -38.05 -28.06
C TYR A 219 1.06 -38.85 -28.99
N ASN A 220 1.13 -38.51 -30.28
CA ASN A 220 2.08 -39.12 -31.21
C ASN A 220 3.53 -38.84 -30.79
N LEU A 221 3.76 -37.62 -30.27
CA LEU A 221 5.04 -37.11 -29.80
C LEU A 221 5.44 -37.64 -28.40
N SER A 222 4.54 -38.33 -27.69
CA SER A 222 4.69 -38.65 -26.27
C SER A 222 4.98 -40.12 -25.96
N GLN A 223 5.82 -40.38 -24.96
CA GLN A 223 6.09 -41.71 -24.40
C GLN A 223 4.97 -42.18 -23.45
N SER A 224 4.59 -41.31 -22.51
CA SER A 224 3.46 -41.50 -21.60
C SER A 224 2.33 -40.53 -21.95
N LEU A 225 1.08 -40.97 -21.80
CA LEU A 225 -0.11 -40.20 -22.16
C LEU A 225 -0.92 -39.91 -20.89
N LEU A 226 -1.32 -38.65 -20.72
CA LEU A 226 -2.22 -38.24 -19.66
C LEU A 226 -3.46 -37.56 -20.26
N TYR A 227 -4.65 -38.08 -19.99
CA TYR A 227 -5.89 -37.56 -20.57
C TYR A 227 -7.00 -37.39 -19.52
N ASN A 228 -7.99 -36.56 -19.83
CA ASN A 228 -9.13 -36.31 -18.97
C ASN A 228 -10.24 -37.33 -19.25
N LYS A 229 -10.64 -38.12 -18.25
CA LYS A 229 -11.63 -39.19 -18.43
C LYS A 229 -13.04 -38.64 -18.69
N ILE A 230 -13.34 -37.43 -18.23
CA ILE A 230 -14.66 -36.80 -18.43
C ILE A 230 -14.83 -36.33 -19.87
N ASP A 231 -13.76 -35.90 -20.52
CA ASP A 231 -13.80 -35.32 -21.85
C ASP A 231 -13.29 -36.33 -22.89
N GLN A 232 -14.24 -36.96 -23.58
CA GLN A 232 -13.97 -37.99 -24.57
C GLN A 232 -13.09 -37.49 -25.73
N ALA A 233 -13.15 -36.19 -26.08
CA ALA A 233 -12.32 -35.64 -27.15
C ALA A 233 -10.83 -35.57 -26.77
N THR A 234 -10.49 -35.74 -25.48
CA THR A 234 -9.10 -35.85 -25.01
C THR A 234 -8.58 -37.27 -25.02
N TRP A 235 -9.44 -38.27 -25.22
CA TRP A 235 -9.04 -39.67 -25.19
C TRP A 235 -8.16 -39.95 -26.40
N PRO A 236 -7.02 -40.66 -26.24
CA PRO A 236 -6.19 -41.02 -27.37
C PRO A 236 -7.00 -41.83 -28.40
N GLU A 237 -7.05 -41.36 -29.65
CA GLU A 237 -7.85 -41.99 -30.73
C GLU A 237 -7.40 -43.42 -31.06
N HIS A 238 -6.15 -43.77 -30.73
CA HIS A 238 -5.60 -45.10 -30.90
C HIS A 238 -5.12 -45.64 -29.56
N GLU A 239 -5.67 -46.77 -29.11
CA GLU A 239 -5.08 -47.58 -28.04
C GLU A 239 -3.74 -48.12 -28.51
N ASN A 240 -2.70 -47.34 -28.28
CA ASN A 240 -1.35 -47.74 -28.61
C ASN A 240 -0.81 -48.55 -27.43
N ALA A 241 -1.00 -49.88 -27.46
CA ALA A 241 -0.68 -50.83 -26.38
C ALA A 241 0.76 -50.76 -25.83
N LYS A 242 1.64 -49.98 -26.49
CA LYS A 242 3.04 -49.74 -26.08
C LYS A 242 3.24 -48.50 -25.20
N LYS A 243 2.23 -47.62 -25.04
CA LYS A 243 2.37 -46.36 -24.30
C LYS A 243 1.71 -46.45 -22.92
N HIS A 244 2.35 -45.85 -21.92
CA HIS A 244 1.78 -45.79 -20.57
C HIS A 244 0.63 -44.78 -20.56
N MET A 245 -0.60 -45.26 -20.37
CA MET A 245 -1.80 -44.44 -20.37
C MET A 245 -2.25 -44.18 -18.93
N THR A 246 -2.35 -42.91 -18.56
CA THR A 246 -2.87 -42.46 -17.26
C THR A 246 -4.05 -41.53 -17.51
N ALA A 247 -5.09 -41.65 -16.69
CA ALA A 247 -6.25 -40.76 -16.75
C ALA A 247 -6.45 -40.06 -15.41
N PHE A 248 -7.02 -38.86 -15.48
CA PHE A 248 -7.57 -38.17 -14.32
C PHE A 248 -9.06 -37.89 -14.51
N THR A 249 -9.81 -37.77 -13.41
CA THR A 249 -11.27 -37.52 -13.43
C THR A 249 -11.71 -36.70 -12.22
N SER A 250 -12.77 -35.91 -12.40
CA SER A 250 -13.51 -35.28 -11.30
C SER A 250 -14.88 -35.94 -11.04
N ASP A 251 -15.25 -36.97 -11.81
CA ASP A 251 -16.46 -37.79 -11.63
C ASP A 251 -16.07 -39.27 -11.57
N PRO A 252 -15.52 -39.74 -10.43
CA PRO A 252 -15.02 -41.11 -10.30
C PRO A 252 -16.13 -42.16 -10.31
N ILE A 253 -17.39 -41.77 -10.11
CA ILE A 253 -18.53 -42.70 -10.09
C ILE A 253 -18.91 -43.08 -11.53
N LYS A 254 -19.05 -42.08 -12.41
CA LYS A 254 -19.42 -42.33 -13.81
C LYS A 254 -18.21 -42.63 -14.70
N GLN A 255 -17.07 -42.01 -14.40
CA GLN A 255 -15.86 -42.03 -15.23
C GLN A 255 -14.63 -42.35 -14.36
N PRO A 256 -14.44 -43.60 -13.90
CA PRO A 256 -13.35 -43.97 -13.00
C PRO A 256 -11.98 -43.82 -13.68
N ALA A 257 -11.00 -43.31 -12.93
CA ALA A 257 -9.63 -43.11 -13.37
C ALA A 257 -8.64 -43.26 -12.21
N SER A 258 -7.37 -43.51 -12.51
CA SER A 258 -6.32 -43.74 -11.50
C SER A 258 -6.06 -42.52 -10.62
N TYR A 259 -6.19 -41.31 -11.16
CA TYR A 259 -6.13 -40.06 -10.41
C TYR A 259 -7.52 -39.46 -10.35
N PHE A 260 -8.08 -39.20 -9.17
CA PHE A 260 -9.46 -38.71 -9.11
C PHE A 260 -9.76 -37.78 -7.95
N TYR A 261 -10.67 -36.85 -8.18
CA TYR A 261 -11.31 -36.08 -7.11
C TYR A 261 -12.55 -36.83 -6.64
N ASP A 262 -12.67 -37.05 -5.32
CA ASP A 262 -13.89 -37.60 -4.69
C ASP A 262 -14.75 -36.42 -4.17
N PRO A 263 -15.91 -36.14 -4.79
CA PRO A 263 -16.77 -35.04 -4.37
C PRO A 263 -17.42 -35.25 -2.99
N GLN A 264 -17.65 -36.51 -2.58
CA GLN A 264 -18.27 -36.82 -1.30
C GLN A 264 -17.28 -36.61 -0.14
N LYS A 265 -16.04 -37.08 -0.31
CA LYS A 265 -14.99 -36.95 0.70
C LYS A 265 -14.20 -35.64 0.59
N LYS A 266 -14.36 -34.90 -0.51
CA LYS A 266 -13.61 -33.68 -0.83
C LYS A 266 -12.09 -33.91 -0.81
N THR A 267 -11.64 -34.98 -1.46
CA THR A 267 -10.21 -35.38 -1.50
C THR A 267 -9.73 -35.63 -2.92
N LEU A 268 -8.49 -35.25 -3.23
CA LEU A 268 -7.74 -35.74 -4.38
C LEU A 268 -7.11 -37.07 -4.02
N ASN A 269 -7.45 -38.12 -4.74
CA ASN A 269 -6.96 -39.47 -4.54
C ASN A 269 -5.92 -39.80 -5.60
N ILE A 270 -4.71 -40.09 -5.14
CA ILE A 270 -3.52 -40.31 -5.96
C ILE A 270 -3.02 -41.73 -5.67
N PRO A 271 -2.74 -42.56 -6.68
CA PRO A 271 -2.35 -43.94 -6.45
C PRO A 271 -0.95 -44.01 -5.84
N THR A 272 -0.74 -44.86 -4.85
CA THR A 272 0.59 -45.19 -4.34
C THR A 272 1.35 -46.01 -5.38
N LEU A 273 2.64 -45.70 -5.60
CA LEU A 273 3.47 -46.35 -6.62
C LEU A 273 4.66 -47.12 -6.03
N TYR A 274 4.73 -47.24 -4.71
CA TYR A 274 5.83 -47.86 -3.97
C TYR A 274 5.37 -48.94 -2.98
N ASP A 275 4.08 -49.29 -2.99
CA ASP A 275 3.52 -50.36 -2.17
C ASP A 275 3.49 -51.66 -2.99
N ASN A 276 4.02 -52.75 -2.44
CA ASN A 276 4.07 -54.07 -3.09
C ASN A 276 2.78 -54.88 -2.88
N SER A 277 1.73 -54.26 -2.35
CA SER A 277 0.41 -54.86 -2.17
C SER A 277 -0.29 -55.15 -3.51
N SER A 278 -1.02 -56.26 -3.59
CA SER A 278 -1.86 -56.62 -4.74
C SER A 278 -3.08 -55.71 -4.94
N SER A 279 -3.31 -54.78 -4.01
CA SER A 279 -4.43 -53.83 -4.02
C SER A 279 -3.90 -52.42 -4.25
N ILE A 280 -4.51 -51.65 -5.16
CA ILE A 280 -4.15 -50.25 -5.38
C ILE A 280 -4.53 -49.45 -4.13
N SER A 281 -3.52 -48.97 -3.39
CA SER A 281 -3.73 -48.03 -2.29
C SER A 281 -3.69 -46.59 -2.80
N TYR A 282 -4.37 -45.68 -2.09
CA TYR A 282 -4.50 -44.29 -2.49
C TYR A 282 -4.04 -43.36 -1.37
N ILE A 283 -3.31 -42.32 -1.77
CA ILE A 283 -3.03 -41.15 -0.94
C ILE A 283 -4.16 -40.16 -1.15
N SER A 284 -4.96 -39.95 -0.10
CA SER A 284 -6.09 -39.02 -0.12
C SER A 284 -5.66 -37.66 0.44
N LEU A 285 -5.57 -36.66 -0.42
CA LEU A 285 -5.22 -35.28 -0.06
C LEU A 285 -6.50 -34.43 0.04
N PRO A 286 -6.84 -33.84 1.19
CA PRO A 286 -7.99 -32.95 1.31
C PRO A 286 -7.88 -31.74 0.39
N VAL A 287 -8.91 -31.44 -0.42
CA VAL A 287 -8.88 -30.30 -1.37
C VAL A 287 -8.75 -28.94 -0.67
N LYS A 288 -9.15 -28.86 0.59
CA LYS A 288 -8.99 -27.66 1.44
C LYS A 288 -7.52 -27.28 1.68
N ASN A 289 -6.57 -28.20 1.45
CA ASN A 289 -5.14 -27.94 1.63
C ASN A 289 -4.52 -27.25 0.41
N PHE A 290 -5.24 -27.15 -0.71
CA PHE A 290 -4.77 -26.49 -1.91
C PHE A 290 -5.30 -25.06 -1.98
N THR A 291 -4.49 -24.13 -2.48
CA THR A 291 -4.94 -22.74 -2.69
C THR A 291 -5.92 -22.65 -3.85
N LEU A 292 -5.66 -23.40 -4.92
CA LEU A 292 -6.56 -23.51 -6.07
C LEU A 292 -7.81 -24.32 -5.67
N GLN A 293 -8.98 -23.70 -5.86
CA GLN A 293 -10.29 -24.26 -5.51
C GLN A 293 -11.16 -24.41 -6.77
N GLY A 294 -12.11 -25.34 -6.72
CA GLY A 294 -13.02 -25.65 -7.83
C GLY A 294 -12.62 -26.92 -8.60
N THR A 295 -13.62 -27.59 -9.18
CA THR A 295 -13.48 -28.90 -9.85
C THR A 295 -12.45 -28.90 -10.98
N HIS A 296 -12.49 -27.93 -11.90
CA HIS A 296 -11.49 -27.79 -12.97
C HIS A 296 -10.06 -27.58 -12.42
N ASN A 297 -9.91 -26.92 -11.28
CA ASN A 297 -8.62 -26.71 -10.65
C ASN A 297 -8.12 -27.97 -9.96
N TYR A 298 -9.01 -28.78 -9.40
CA TYR A 298 -8.68 -30.11 -8.90
C TYR A 298 -8.21 -31.02 -10.03
N GLU A 299 -8.85 -30.95 -11.20
CA GLU A 299 -8.37 -31.62 -12.42
C GLU A 299 -6.99 -31.13 -12.83
N ASN A 300 -6.75 -29.82 -12.85
CA ASN A 300 -5.44 -29.24 -13.15
C ASN A 300 -4.36 -29.70 -12.14
N ILE A 301 -4.69 -29.79 -10.84
CA ILE A 301 -3.78 -30.29 -9.81
C ILE A 301 -3.47 -31.77 -10.01
N LEU A 302 -4.51 -32.59 -10.22
CA LEU A 302 -4.33 -34.02 -10.51
C LEU A 302 -3.46 -34.21 -11.75
N ALA A 303 -3.72 -33.43 -12.79
CA ALA A 303 -2.95 -33.48 -14.03
C ALA A 303 -1.48 -33.11 -13.79
N ALA A 304 -1.20 -31.99 -13.11
CA ALA A 304 0.17 -31.56 -12.83
C ALA A 304 0.95 -32.56 -11.97
N ILE A 305 0.33 -33.11 -10.92
CA ILE A 305 0.95 -34.15 -10.09
C ILE A 305 1.24 -35.40 -10.93
N ALA A 306 0.29 -35.84 -11.76
CA ALA A 306 0.48 -36.97 -12.65
C ALA A 306 1.62 -36.71 -13.66
N LEU A 307 1.69 -35.53 -14.27
CA LEU A 307 2.77 -35.16 -15.18
C LEU A 307 4.15 -35.24 -14.52
N VAL A 308 4.28 -34.71 -13.30
CA VAL A 308 5.53 -34.76 -12.54
C VAL A 308 5.90 -36.21 -12.22
N ARG A 309 4.97 -37.00 -11.68
CA ARG A 309 5.23 -38.42 -11.34
C ARG A 309 5.57 -39.25 -12.56
N LEU A 310 4.88 -39.06 -13.69
CA LEU A 310 5.20 -39.74 -14.95
C LEU A 310 6.55 -39.33 -15.56
N THR A 311 7.12 -38.21 -15.12
CA THR A 311 8.40 -37.69 -15.61
C THR A 311 9.57 -38.13 -14.74
N LEU A 312 9.42 -38.11 -13.42
CA LEU A 312 10.46 -38.47 -12.47
C LEU A 312 10.76 -39.99 -12.51
N GLN A 313 12.02 -40.35 -12.25
CA GLN A 313 12.44 -41.75 -12.13
C GLN A 313 12.47 -42.15 -10.65
N GLY A 314 11.92 -43.32 -10.36
CA GLY A 314 11.74 -43.81 -8.99
C GLY A 314 10.55 -43.16 -8.30
N HIS A 315 9.88 -43.91 -7.43
CA HIS A 315 8.80 -43.41 -6.58
C HIS A 315 9.12 -43.78 -5.14
N SER A 316 9.15 -42.78 -4.26
CA SER A 316 9.29 -42.97 -2.82
C SER A 316 8.27 -42.11 -2.08
N GLU A 317 7.93 -42.55 -0.88
CA GLU A 317 7.03 -41.79 0.00
C GLU A 317 7.54 -40.37 0.25
N GLN A 318 8.85 -40.21 0.46
CA GLN A 318 9.47 -38.90 0.69
C GLN A 318 9.35 -37.97 -0.53
N GLN A 319 9.52 -38.51 -1.75
CA GLN A 319 9.40 -37.72 -2.97
C GLN A 319 7.95 -37.28 -3.22
N ASP A 320 6.99 -38.20 -3.03
CA ASP A 320 5.57 -37.89 -3.15
C ASP A 320 5.15 -36.82 -2.13
N LYS A 321 5.66 -36.91 -0.89
CA LYS A 321 5.44 -35.87 0.12
C LYS A 321 5.90 -34.49 -0.36
N LEU A 322 7.11 -34.38 -0.92
CA LEU A 322 7.63 -33.10 -1.45
C LEU A 322 6.80 -32.60 -2.66
N ILE A 323 6.36 -33.50 -3.54
CA ILE A 323 5.48 -33.16 -4.68
C ILE A 323 4.17 -32.57 -4.17
N PHE A 324 3.55 -33.19 -3.16
CA PHE A 324 2.26 -32.74 -2.63
C PHE A 324 2.39 -31.43 -1.85
N GLU A 325 3.44 -31.26 -1.05
CA GLU A 325 3.74 -29.99 -0.38
C GLU A 325 3.98 -28.87 -1.41
N ALA A 326 4.73 -29.14 -2.46
CA ALA A 326 4.95 -28.20 -3.54
C ALA A 326 3.64 -27.84 -4.27
N ALA A 327 2.80 -28.84 -4.59
CA ALA A 327 1.51 -28.61 -5.23
C ALA A 327 0.53 -27.81 -4.33
N GLN A 328 0.52 -28.06 -3.03
CA GLN A 328 -0.28 -27.31 -2.05
C GLN A 328 0.19 -25.86 -1.91
N SER A 329 1.49 -25.60 -2.03
CA SER A 329 2.07 -24.24 -1.95
C SER A 329 1.81 -23.37 -3.18
N PHE A 330 1.33 -23.94 -4.29
CA PHE A 330 1.05 -23.20 -5.51
C PHE A 330 -0.15 -22.26 -5.32
N LYS A 331 0.06 -20.97 -5.58
CA LYS A 331 -0.95 -19.92 -5.34
C LYS A 331 -1.93 -19.72 -6.49
N GLY A 332 -1.69 -20.36 -7.64
CA GLY A 332 -2.45 -20.12 -8.86
C GLY A 332 -1.88 -19.00 -9.72
N LEU A 333 -2.53 -18.81 -10.87
CA LEU A 333 -2.19 -17.79 -11.85
C LEU A 333 -2.94 -16.49 -11.55
N PRO A 334 -2.29 -15.32 -11.63
CA PRO A 334 -2.99 -14.05 -11.52
C PRO A 334 -4.14 -13.97 -12.53
N HIS A 335 -5.30 -13.51 -12.07
CA HIS A 335 -6.47 -13.25 -12.92
C HIS A 335 -7.11 -14.49 -13.57
N ARG A 336 -6.78 -15.71 -13.12
CA ARG A 336 -7.40 -16.98 -13.56
C ARG A 336 -8.07 -17.70 -12.40
N PHE A 337 -9.36 -17.49 -12.24
CA PHE A 337 -10.16 -17.99 -11.12
C PHE A 337 -9.43 -17.83 -9.77
N GLU A 338 -8.73 -16.71 -9.61
CA GLU A 338 -7.81 -16.47 -8.51
C GLU A 338 -8.60 -16.03 -7.29
N LEU A 339 -8.50 -16.76 -6.18
CA LEU A 339 -9.06 -16.31 -4.92
C LEU A 339 -8.24 -15.15 -4.35
N VAL A 340 -8.59 -13.93 -4.77
CA VAL A 340 -7.82 -12.72 -4.47
C VAL A 340 -8.06 -12.18 -3.07
N HIS A 341 -9.22 -12.48 -2.49
CA HIS A 341 -9.55 -12.09 -1.13
C HIS A 341 -10.65 -13.00 -0.54
N VAL A 342 -10.49 -13.41 0.71
CA VAL A 342 -11.59 -13.89 1.55
C VAL A 342 -11.81 -12.84 2.62
N SER A 343 -12.98 -12.24 2.63
CA SER A 343 -13.31 -11.23 3.62
C SER A 343 -13.41 -11.86 5.02
N ASN A 344 -13.28 -11.01 6.02
CA ASN A 344 -13.40 -11.35 7.44
C ASN A 344 -14.77 -11.90 7.89
N ASN A 345 -15.81 -11.83 7.05
CA ASN A 345 -17.10 -12.47 7.25
C ASN A 345 -17.34 -13.68 6.32
N GLY A 346 -16.34 -14.14 5.59
CA GLY A 346 -16.43 -15.33 4.75
C GLY A 346 -16.89 -15.10 3.30
N VAL A 347 -16.97 -13.86 2.82
CA VAL A 347 -17.23 -13.58 1.39
C VAL A 347 -15.97 -13.89 0.61
N ARG A 348 -16.10 -14.64 -0.49
CA ARG A 348 -14.97 -14.99 -1.36
C ARG A 348 -14.99 -14.12 -2.60
N PHE A 349 -13.87 -13.48 -2.90
CA PHE A 349 -13.68 -12.69 -4.12
C PHE A 349 -12.78 -13.46 -5.07
N ILE A 350 -13.32 -13.80 -6.23
CA ILE A 350 -12.65 -14.60 -7.24
C ILE A 350 -12.41 -13.73 -8.47
N ASN A 351 -11.14 -13.56 -8.81
CA ASN A 351 -10.68 -12.81 -9.96
C ASN A 351 -10.42 -13.74 -11.14
N ASP A 352 -11.32 -13.71 -12.11
CA ASP A 352 -11.20 -14.40 -13.37
C ASP A 352 -11.24 -13.41 -14.54
N SER A 353 -10.57 -12.26 -14.39
CA SER A 353 -10.56 -11.20 -15.41
C SER A 353 -10.04 -11.67 -16.79
N LYS A 354 -9.27 -12.76 -16.84
CA LYS A 354 -8.83 -13.40 -18.08
C LYS A 354 -9.97 -14.09 -18.84
N ALA A 355 -11.12 -14.35 -18.23
CA ALA A 355 -12.32 -14.83 -18.93
C ALA A 355 -12.86 -13.76 -19.88
N THR A 356 -12.34 -13.72 -21.10
CA THR A 356 -12.72 -12.74 -22.14
C THR A 356 -13.67 -13.30 -23.21
N ASN A 357 -14.24 -14.49 -22.99
CA ASN A 357 -15.22 -15.14 -23.86
C ASN A 357 -16.24 -15.96 -23.04
N ILE A 358 -17.36 -16.35 -23.66
CA ILE A 358 -18.48 -17.07 -23.00
C ILE A 358 -18.03 -18.39 -22.37
N GLY A 359 -17.28 -19.22 -23.09
CA GLY A 359 -16.82 -20.53 -22.61
C GLY A 359 -15.95 -20.46 -21.35
N SER A 360 -15.18 -19.37 -21.19
CA SER A 360 -14.40 -19.13 -19.97
C SER A 360 -15.31 -18.86 -18.77
N VAL A 361 -16.40 -18.11 -18.97
CA VAL A 361 -17.40 -17.84 -17.92
C VAL A 361 -18.15 -19.11 -17.53
N GLU A 362 -18.53 -19.94 -18.51
CA GLU A 362 -19.14 -21.25 -18.21
C GLU A 362 -18.23 -22.12 -17.35
N SER A 363 -16.93 -22.17 -17.68
CA SER A 363 -15.95 -22.90 -16.88
C SER A 363 -15.88 -22.34 -15.46
N ALA A 364 -15.88 -21.01 -15.29
CA ALA A 364 -15.87 -20.37 -13.98
C ALA A 364 -17.13 -20.72 -13.17
N LEU A 365 -18.32 -20.73 -13.79
CA LEU A 365 -19.58 -21.08 -13.13
C LEU A 365 -19.62 -22.54 -12.67
N ARG A 366 -19.17 -23.49 -13.50
CA ARG A 366 -19.06 -24.91 -13.12
C ARG A 366 -18.10 -25.17 -11.97
N SER A 367 -17.24 -24.19 -11.67
CA SER A 367 -16.19 -24.29 -10.66
C SER A 367 -16.61 -23.77 -9.29
N LEU A 368 -17.78 -23.14 -9.21
CA LEU A 368 -18.36 -22.68 -7.96
C LEU A 368 -18.90 -23.90 -7.20
N ASP A 369 -18.52 -24.02 -5.93
CA ASP A 369 -19.04 -25.09 -5.05
C ASP A 369 -20.51 -24.78 -4.73
N VAL A 370 -21.42 -25.47 -5.44
CA VAL A 370 -22.88 -25.29 -5.40
C VAL A 370 -23.50 -25.71 -4.05
N HIS A 371 -22.69 -26.29 -3.15
CA HIS A 371 -23.13 -26.74 -1.83
C HIS A 371 -23.00 -25.69 -0.73
N ASN A 372 -22.54 -24.48 -1.04
CA ASN A 372 -22.54 -23.36 -0.09
C ASN A 372 -23.86 -22.58 -0.16
N ASN A 373 -24.48 -22.30 0.99
CA ASN A 373 -25.74 -21.54 1.11
C ASN A 373 -25.63 -20.03 0.80
N GLY A 374 -24.49 -19.55 0.33
CA GLY A 374 -24.23 -18.14 0.02
C GLY A 374 -24.74 -17.74 -1.37
N LYS A 375 -24.94 -16.43 -1.58
CA LYS A 375 -25.31 -15.86 -2.87
C LYS A 375 -24.08 -15.62 -3.75
N ILE A 376 -24.19 -15.87 -5.04
CA ILE A 376 -23.11 -15.62 -6.02
C ILE A 376 -23.43 -14.34 -6.78
N TYR A 377 -22.50 -13.41 -6.80
CA TYR A 377 -22.53 -12.16 -7.56
C TYR A 377 -21.56 -12.29 -8.73
N LEU A 378 -22.09 -12.47 -9.95
CA LEU A 378 -21.31 -12.63 -11.18
C LEU A 378 -21.22 -11.29 -11.91
N LEU A 379 -20.00 -10.81 -12.12
CA LEU A 379 -19.74 -9.56 -12.83
C LEU A 379 -19.38 -9.87 -14.29
N LEU A 380 -20.27 -9.48 -15.20
CA LEU A 380 -20.11 -9.59 -16.65
C LEU A 380 -19.94 -8.20 -17.27
N GLY A 381 -19.10 -8.04 -18.29
CA GLY A 381 -18.98 -6.72 -18.92
C GLY A 381 -17.67 -6.38 -19.60
N GLY A 382 -17.76 -5.45 -20.57
CA GLY A 382 -16.64 -4.96 -21.38
C GLY A 382 -17.03 -4.80 -22.85
N ASP A 383 -16.07 -5.08 -23.73
CA ASP A 383 -16.26 -5.20 -25.18
C ASP A 383 -16.57 -6.68 -25.54
N SER A 384 -17.83 -6.93 -25.90
CA SER A 384 -18.39 -8.25 -26.20
C SER A 384 -17.85 -8.86 -27.50
N LYS A 385 -17.29 -8.05 -28.41
CA LYS A 385 -16.92 -8.44 -29.77
C LYS A 385 -18.07 -9.13 -30.54
N ASN A 386 -19.31 -8.70 -30.30
CA ASN A 386 -20.53 -9.25 -30.93
C ASN A 386 -20.82 -10.74 -30.61
N GLN A 387 -20.32 -11.26 -29.49
CA GLN A 387 -20.71 -12.60 -29.01
C GLN A 387 -22.19 -12.63 -28.57
N ASP A 388 -22.86 -13.78 -28.75
CA ASP A 388 -24.24 -13.98 -28.30
C ASP A 388 -24.29 -14.52 -26.86
N PHE A 389 -24.50 -13.62 -25.90
CA PHE A 389 -24.55 -13.97 -24.49
C PHE A 389 -25.79 -14.79 -24.08
N THR A 390 -26.76 -15.02 -24.97
CA THR A 390 -27.87 -15.94 -24.70
C THR A 390 -27.39 -17.39 -24.53
N GLU A 391 -26.24 -17.75 -25.10
CA GLU A 391 -25.60 -19.06 -24.93
C GLU A 391 -25.23 -19.35 -23.47
N LEU A 392 -25.05 -18.32 -22.63
CA LEU A 392 -24.71 -18.47 -21.22
C LEU A 392 -25.92 -18.85 -20.34
N ALA A 393 -27.15 -18.72 -20.86
CA ALA A 393 -28.39 -18.93 -20.10
C ALA A 393 -28.49 -20.34 -19.47
N PRO A 394 -28.14 -21.44 -20.15
CA PRO A 394 -28.14 -22.78 -19.54
C PRO A 394 -27.16 -22.86 -18.36
N ALA A 395 -25.96 -22.31 -18.48
CA ALA A 395 -24.96 -22.34 -17.42
C ALA A 395 -25.38 -21.50 -16.20
N ILE A 396 -25.98 -20.33 -16.41
CA ILE A 396 -26.55 -19.49 -15.35
C ILE A 396 -27.69 -20.24 -14.63
N SER A 397 -28.58 -20.90 -15.37
CA SER A 397 -29.74 -21.59 -14.80
C SER A 397 -29.39 -22.80 -13.91
N GLN A 398 -28.20 -23.37 -14.09
CA GLN A 398 -27.70 -24.49 -13.28
C GLN A 398 -27.13 -24.05 -11.92
N VAL A 399 -26.92 -22.75 -11.71
CA VAL A 399 -26.32 -22.20 -10.49
C VAL A 399 -27.39 -21.55 -9.62
N ASN A 400 -27.64 -22.14 -8.45
CA ASN A 400 -28.59 -21.61 -7.48
C ASN A 400 -28.06 -20.32 -6.82
N ASN A 401 -28.97 -19.39 -6.47
CA ASN A 401 -28.66 -18.13 -5.78
C ASN A 401 -27.65 -17.22 -6.53
N LEU A 402 -27.71 -17.18 -7.86
CA LEU A 402 -26.87 -16.35 -8.71
C LEU A 402 -27.52 -14.99 -8.99
N GLU A 403 -26.74 -13.91 -8.92
CA GLU A 403 -27.11 -12.56 -9.32
C GLU A 403 -26.10 -12.04 -10.35
N VAL A 404 -26.60 -11.67 -11.52
CA VAL A 404 -25.79 -11.25 -12.66
C VAL A 404 -25.77 -9.72 -12.75
N LEU A 405 -24.56 -9.15 -12.79
CA LEU A 405 -24.31 -7.71 -12.79
C LEU A 405 -23.53 -7.35 -14.06
N CYS A 406 -24.17 -6.62 -14.97
CA CYS A 406 -23.61 -6.28 -16.27
C CYS A 406 -23.10 -4.84 -16.30
N TYR A 407 -21.86 -4.64 -16.75
CA TYR A 407 -21.20 -3.32 -16.82
C TYR A 407 -20.37 -3.13 -18.10
N GLY A 408 -19.76 -1.95 -18.26
CA GLY A 408 -18.92 -1.65 -19.44
C GLY A 408 -19.72 -1.25 -20.68
N ARG A 409 -19.03 -1.16 -21.83
CA ARG A 409 -19.61 -0.67 -23.10
C ARG A 409 -20.83 -1.47 -23.53
N ASP A 410 -20.76 -2.79 -23.47
CA ASP A 410 -21.79 -3.69 -24.00
C ASP A 410 -22.70 -4.28 -22.91
N ALA A 411 -22.84 -3.59 -21.77
CA ALA A 411 -23.62 -4.07 -20.62
C ALA A 411 -25.04 -4.53 -20.99
N GLU A 412 -25.72 -3.83 -21.90
CA GLU A 412 -27.07 -4.18 -22.35
C GLU A 412 -27.13 -5.45 -23.23
N LEU A 413 -26.09 -5.68 -24.05
CA LEU A 413 -25.99 -6.89 -24.87
C LEU A 413 -25.71 -8.10 -23.99
N VAL A 414 -24.77 -7.95 -23.05
CA VAL A 414 -24.37 -8.99 -22.10
C VAL A 414 -25.54 -9.38 -21.18
N ALA A 415 -26.38 -8.42 -20.78
CA ALA A 415 -27.53 -8.67 -19.92
C ALA A 415 -28.60 -9.58 -20.54
N LYS A 416 -28.57 -9.81 -21.86
CA LYS A 416 -29.48 -10.77 -22.52
C LYS A 416 -29.25 -12.23 -22.08
N CYS A 417 -28.17 -12.53 -21.35
CA CYS A 417 -27.91 -13.86 -20.80
C CYS A 417 -28.97 -14.34 -19.78
N THR A 418 -29.66 -13.42 -19.08
CA THR A 418 -30.77 -13.76 -18.19
C THR A 418 -31.70 -12.54 -17.99
N PRO A 419 -33.03 -12.74 -17.93
CA PRO A 419 -33.98 -11.64 -17.65
C PRO A 419 -33.75 -10.94 -16.30
N GLU A 420 -33.07 -11.61 -15.36
CA GLU A 420 -32.81 -11.11 -14.01
C GLU A 420 -31.50 -10.29 -13.90
N ALA A 421 -30.78 -10.12 -15.01
CA ALA A 421 -29.52 -9.40 -15.04
C ALA A 421 -29.71 -7.90 -14.74
N GLN A 422 -28.89 -7.36 -13.84
CA GLN A 422 -28.88 -5.94 -13.52
C GLN A 422 -27.91 -5.20 -14.43
N VAL A 423 -28.40 -4.16 -15.10
CA VAL A 423 -27.61 -3.38 -16.06
C VAL A 423 -27.11 -2.09 -15.44
N PHE A 424 -25.80 -1.94 -15.37
CA PHE A 424 -25.13 -0.72 -14.93
C PHE A 424 -24.60 0.06 -16.14
N LYS A 425 -25.45 0.92 -16.71
CA LYS A 425 -25.10 1.71 -17.91
C LYS A 425 -23.99 2.73 -17.62
N ASN A 426 -22.98 2.79 -18.50
CA ASN A 426 -21.81 3.69 -18.39
C ASN A 426 -21.08 3.60 -17.04
N ALA A 427 -21.20 2.46 -16.37
CA ALA A 427 -20.69 2.25 -15.03
C ALA A 427 -19.33 1.55 -15.08
N THR A 428 -18.45 1.89 -14.14
CA THR A 428 -17.15 1.24 -14.00
C THR A 428 -17.26 0.05 -13.05
N LEU A 429 -16.29 -0.86 -13.12
CA LEU A 429 -16.21 -2.02 -12.22
C LEU A 429 -16.25 -1.61 -10.72
N GLU A 430 -15.66 -0.47 -10.36
CA GLU A 430 -15.71 0.11 -9.01
C GLU A 430 -17.14 0.40 -8.56
N SER A 431 -17.97 0.95 -9.44
CA SER A 431 -19.34 1.33 -9.10
C SER A 431 -20.23 0.12 -8.87
N VAL A 432 -20.05 -0.96 -9.63
CA VAL A 432 -20.74 -2.24 -9.42
C VAL A 432 -20.33 -2.85 -8.08
N MET A 433 -19.02 -2.87 -7.79
CA MET A 433 -18.49 -3.38 -6.52
C MET A 433 -19.01 -2.58 -5.31
N GLN A 434 -19.12 -1.25 -5.43
CA GLN A 434 -19.71 -0.40 -4.39
C GLN A 434 -21.20 -0.66 -4.20
N HIS A 435 -21.93 -0.95 -5.28
CA HIS A 435 -23.36 -1.26 -5.22
C HIS A 435 -23.64 -2.56 -4.46
N ILE A 436 -22.85 -3.62 -4.72
CA ILE A 436 -23.09 -4.92 -4.08
C ILE A 436 -22.54 -5.03 -2.66
N ALA A 437 -21.51 -4.25 -2.31
CA ALA A 437 -20.83 -4.35 -1.02
C ALA A 437 -21.75 -4.38 0.22
N PRO A 438 -22.80 -3.54 0.34
CA PRO A 438 -23.71 -3.57 1.49
C PRO A 438 -24.54 -4.87 1.59
N HIS A 439 -24.75 -5.57 0.47
CA HIS A 439 -25.64 -6.73 0.38
C HIS A 439 -24.94 -8.06 0.64
N LEU A 440 -23.62 -8.12 0.42
CA LEU A 440 -22.81 -9.33 0.57
C LEU A 440 -22.85 -9.90 2.00
N LYS A 441 -23.24 -11.16 2.18
CA LYS A 441 -23.36 -11.92 3.44
C LYS A 441 -22.25 -12.97 3.58
N ALA A 442 -22.20 -13.66 4.73
CA ALA A 442 -21.24 -14.74 4.91
C ALA A 442 -21.49 -15.84 3.84
N ASP A 443 -20.41 -16.46 3.38
CA ASP A 443 -20.37 -17.49 2.34
C ASP A 443 -20.73 -17.05 0.92
N ASP A 444 -21.11 -15.78 0.72
CA ASP A 444 -21.32 -15.19 -0.60
C ASP A 444 -20.03 -15.20 -1.42
N VAL A 445 -20.19 -15.22 -2.75
CA VAL A 445 -19.07 -15.20 -3.70
C VAL A 445 -19.23 -14.01 -4.63
N VAL A 446 -18.20 -13.21 -4.80
CA VAL A 446 -18.10 -12.17 -5.84
C VAL A 446 -17.13 -12.66 -6.89
N LEU A 447 -17.65 -13.01 -8.06
CA LEU A 447 -16.89 -13.57 -9.18
C LEU A 447 -16.79 -12.52 -10.29
N LEU A 448 -15.58 -11.99 -10.52
CA LEU A 448 -15.29 -11.28 -11.74
C LEU A 448 -14.94 -12.29 -12.84
N SER A 449 -15.88 -12.55 -13.74
CA SER A 449 -15.67 -13.41 -14.90
C SER A 449 -16.35 -12.78 -16.12
N PRO A 450 -15.73 -11.74 -16.72
CA PRO A 450 -16.44 -10.72 -17.48
C PRO A 450 -17.01 -11.18 -18.83
N GLY A 451 -16.51 -12.27 -19.42
CA GLY A 451 -16.94 -12.77 -20.73
C GLY A 451 -16.58 -11.86 -21.92
N CYS A 452 -16.01 -10.69 -21.66
CA CYS A 452 -15.71 -9.65 -22.62
C CYS A 452 -14.24 -9.22 -22.56
N ALA A 453 -13.74 -8.66 -23.67
CA ALA A 453 -12.47 -7.95 -23.68
C ALA A 453 -12.54 -6.69 -22.81
N SER A 454 -11.39 -6.22 -22.31
CA SER A 454 -11.30 -5.15 -21.30
C SER A 454 -10.95 -3.78 -21.86
N PHE A 455 -10.70 -3.66 -23.16
CA PHE A 455 -10.09 -2.47 -23.77
C PHE A 455 -11.02 -1.24 -23.81
N ASP A 456 -12.29 -1.43 -23.49
CA ASP A 456 -13.25 -0.34 -23.37
C ASP A 456 -12.98 0.57 -22.16
N GLN A 457 -12.51 0.00 -21.04
CA GLN A 457 -12.28 0.70 -19.78
C GLN A 457 -10.85 0.52 -19.21
N PHE A 458 -10.07 -0.45 -19.71
CA PHE A 458 -8.79 -0.86 -19.13
C PHE A 458 -7.70 -1.07 -20.20
N LYS A 459 -6.42 -0.97 -19.80
CA LYS A 459 -5.26 -1.21 -20.69
C LYS A 459 -5.14 -2.66 -21.17
N GLY A 460 -5.78 -3.60 -20.47
CA GLY A 460 -5.69 -5.04 -20.68
C GLY A 460 -6.44 -5.79 -19.56
N TYR A 461 -6.61 -7.10 -19.70
CA TYR A 461 -7.36 -7.88 -18.73
C TYR A 461 -6.63 -7.96 -17.38
N GLU A 462 -5.30 -7.85 -17.40
CA GLU A 462 -4.43 -7.76 -16.22
C GLU A 462 -4.75 -6.50 -15.42
N HIS A 463 -4.88 -5.35 -16.08
CA HIS A 463 -5.23 -4.08 -15.42
C HIS A 463 -6.64 -4.17 -14.80
N ARG A 464 -7.62 -4.73 -15.51
CA ARG A 464 -8.97 -4.98 -14.97
C ARG A 464 -8.95 -5.91 -13.76
N GLY A 465 -8.17 -6.98 -13.83
CA GLY A 465 -8.01 -7.94 -12.75
C GLY A 465 -7.32 -7.34 -11.53
N GLN A 466 -6.32 -6.48 -11.71
CA GLN A 466 -5.65 -5.75 -10.63
C GLN A 466 -6.62 -4.82 -9.91
N VAL A 467 -7.40 -4.04 -10.66
CA VAL A 467 -8.44 -3.16 -10.12
C VAL A 467 -9.46 -3.96 -9.29
N PHE A 468 -9.94 -5.09 -9.80
CA PHE A 468 -10.82 -5.97 -9.03
C PHE A 468 -10.18 -6.49 -7.75
N THR A 469 -8.94 -6.97 -7.82
CA THR A 469 -8.19 -7.44 -6.65
C THR A 469 -8.06 -6.34 -5.58
N GLU A 470 -7.80 -5.11 -6.00
CA GLU A 470 -7.73 -3.97 -5.08
C GLU A 470 -9.09 -3.67 -4.43
N LEU A 471 -10.18 -3.72 -5.20
CA LEU A 471 -11.54 -3.51 -4.69
C LEU A 471 -11.96 -4.64 -3.74
N ALA A 472 -11.69 -5.88 -4.11
CA ALA A 472 -11.93 -7.06 -3.29
C ALA A 472 -11.19 -6.99 -1.95
N LYS A 473 -9.89 -6.64 -1.96
CA LYS A 473 -9.09 -6.49 -0.73
C LYS A 473 -9.54 -5.33 0.15
N LYS A 474 -10.20 -4.32 -0.42
CA LYS A 474 -10.82 -3.22 0.34
C LYS A 474 -12.12 -3.65 1.03
N TYR A 475 -12.75 -4.74 0.61
CA TYR A 475 -14.01 -5.22 1.18
C TYR A 475 -13.80 -6.01 2.49
N GLN A 476 -14.34 -5.50 3.61
CA GLN A 476 -14.35 -6.18 4.91
C GLN A 476 -15.68 -5.96 5.64
N LYS A 477 -16.40 -7.03 6.00
CA LYS A 477 -17.63 -7.00 6.83
C LYS A 477 -17.31 -7.41 8.28
N PRO A 478 -17.68 -6.63 9.31
CA PRO A 478 -17.23 -6.89 10.69
C PRO A 478 -17.79 -8.21 11.27
N SER A 479 -16.93 -9.13 11.74
CA SER A 479 -17.32 -10.39 12.40
C SER A 479 -17.39 -10.29 13.94
N ARG A 480 -18.41 -10.95 14.52
CA ARG A 480 -18.88 -10.77 15.91
C ARG A 480 -17.87 -11.17 17.01
N LEU A 481 -16.98 -12.15 16.81
CA LEU A 481 -15.98 -12.57 17.82
C LEU A 481 -14.56 -12.01 17.58
N LYS A 482 -14.23 -11.60 16.36
CA LYS A 482 -13.07 -10.73 16.05
C LYS A 482 -13.27 -9.27 16.53
N SER A 483 -14.45 -8.96 17.08
CA SER A 483 -14.79 -7.66 17.68
C SER A 483 -14.07 -7.36 19.01
N LEU A 484 -13.39 -8.36 19.60
CA LEU A 484 -12.69 -8.23 20.90
C LEU A 484 -11.16 -8.35 20.81
N GLY A 485 -10.60 -9.36 20.12
CA GLY A 485 -9.13 -9.61 20.11
C GLY A 485 -8.36 -8.95 18.95
N VAL A 486 -8.97 -8.84 17.76
CA VAL A 486 -8.40 -8.12 16.61
C VAL A 486 -8.50 -6.60 16.77
N LYS A 487 -9.26 -6.12 17.77
CA LYS A 487 -9.23 -4.72 18.27
C LYS A 487 -7.91 -4.31 18.92
N LEU A 488 -7.11 -5.26 19.40
CA LEU A 488 -5.91 -4.97 20.20
C LEU A 488 -4.61 -4.97 19.39
N LEU A 489 -4.46 -5.84 18.37
CA LEU A 489 -3.20 -5.98 17.63
C LEU A 489 -3.17 -5.34 16.21
N ASN A 490 -4.30 -5.24 15.49
CA ASN A 490 -4.35 -4.51 14.20
C ASN A 490 -4.23 -2.98 14.36
N VAL A 491 -4.19 -2.50 15.60
CA VAL A 491 -3.89 -1.11 15.99
C VAL A 491 -2.44 -0.75 15.69
N GLY A 492 -1.48 -1.69 15.75
CA GLY A 492 -0.05 -1.36 15.63
C GLY A 492 0.46 -1.20 14.19
N GLN A 493 0.13 -2.12 13.28
CA GLN A 493 0.79 -2.21 11.97
C GLN A 493 0.10 -1.45 10.84
N ASN A 494 -1.21 -1.18 10.93
CA ASN A 494 -1.91 -0.28 9.98
C ASN A 494 -1.64 1.22 10.25
N LEU A 495 -0.90 1.53 11.32
CA LEU A 495 -0.65 2.89 11.81
C LEU A 495 0.35 3.64 10.91
N THR A 496 1.43 3.00 10.45
CA THR A 496 2.52 3.63 9.71
C THR A 496 2.16 3.97 8.26
N HIS A 497 1.45 3.10 7.55
CA HIS A 497 1.13 3.33 6.13
C HIS A 497 -0.10 4.26 5.92
N ARG A 498 -1.03 4.35 6.89
CA ARG A 498 -2.18 5.30 6.85
C ARG A 498 -1.88 6.68 7.46
N LEU A 499 -0.69 6.89 8.03
CA LEU A 499 -0.25 8.19 8.52
C LEU A 499 0.10 9.14 7.37
N ILE A 500 0.59 8.62 6.24
CA ILE A 500 1.12 9.43 5.14
C ILE A 500 0.02 9.89 4.18
N TYR A 501 -1.02 9.08 3.93
CA TYR A 501 -2.12 9.45 3.04
C TYR A 501 -3.47 9.01 3.62
N LEU A 502 -4.39 9.96 3.86
CA LEU A 502 -5.83 9.70 3.74
C LEU A 502 -6.68 10.98 3.79
N GLY A 503 -7.35 11.20 2.66
CA GLY A 503 -8.52 12.04 2.38
C GLY A 503 -8.75 11.87 0.87
N GLU A 504 -9.57 10.92 0.42
CA GLU A 504 -11.00 11.07 0.10
C GLU A 504 -11.62 9.65 0.05
N THR A 505 -12.86 9.39 0.46
CA THR A 505 -14.08 9.70 -0.31
C THR A 505 -15.34 9.55 0.58
N LYS A 506 -16.37 10.32 0.24
CA LYS A 506 -17.74 10.33 0.80
C LYS A 506 -18.51 9.05 0.42
N ASN A 507 -19.34 8.49 1.30
CA ASN A 507 -20.78 8.81 1.37
C ASN A 507 -21.48 7.98 2.47
N THR A 508 -22.50 8.60 3.04
CA THR A 508 -23.23 8.28 4.28
C THR A 508 -24.45 7.38 4.06
N SER A 509 -24.46 6.18 4.63
CA SER A 509 -25.70 5.41 4.88
C SER A 509 -25.65 4.45 6.10
N GLU A 510 -24.80 4.68 7.10
CA GLU A 510 -24.82 3.89 8.35
C GLU A 510 -24.56 4.78 9.59
N ILE A 511 -25.63 5.14 10.30
CA ILE A 511 -25.57 5.99 11.51
C ILE A 511 -25.24 5.17 12.79
N GLN A 512 -25.06 3.85 12.73
CA GLN A 512 -24.92 3.04 13.96
C GLN A 512 -23.50 2.67 14.42
N ASN A 513 -22.43 3.10 13.74
CA ASN A 513 -21.05 2.96 14.28
C ASN A 513 -20.15 4.14 13.89
N VAL A 514 -20.64 5.36 14.09
CA VAL A 514 -19.83 6.56 13.86
C VAL A 514 -18.77 6.68 14.96
N LYS A 515 -17.50 6.44 14.62
CA LYS A 515 -16.38 6.83 15.48
C LYS A 515 -16.30 8.35 15.49
N LEU A 516 -16.85 8.95 16.54
CA LEU A 516 -16.91 10.40 16.72
C LEU A 516 -15.55 11.04 17.04
N TYR A 517 -14.53 10.24 17.32
CA TYR A 517 -13.25 10.68 17.86
C TYR A 517 -12.10 9.89 17.21
N ASP A 518 -10.97 10.54 16.93
CA ASP A 518 -9.74 9.88 16.50
C ASP A 518 -9.10 9.05 17.63
N GLY A 519 -9.43 7.76 17.68
CA GLY A 519 -8.90 6.84 18.69
C GLY A 519 -7.37 6.70 18.68
N TYR A 520 -6.69 6.98 17.56
CA TYR A 520 -5.22 6.92 17.51
C TYR A 520 -4.59 8.13 18.20
N LEU A 521 -5.17 9.32 18.03
CA LEU A 521 -4.74 10.52 18.74
C LEU A 521 -4.87 10.31 20.25
N LEU A 522 -6.00 9.77 20.72
CA LEU A 522 -6.20 9.44 22.13
C LEU A 522 -5.18 8.42 22.64
N ALA A 523 -4.97 7.34 21.88
CA ALA A 523 -4.01 6.29 22.27
C ALA A 523 -2.59 6.86 22.42
N LEU A 524 -2.14 7.73 21.50
CA LEU A 524 -0.82 8.36 21.57
C LEU A 524 -0.71 9.32 22.77
N ILE A 525 -1.71 10.18 22.98
CA ILE A 525 -1.75 11.11 24.13
C ILE A 525 -1.60 10.34 25.44
N PHE A 526 -2.43 9.30 25.64
CA PHE A 526 -2.44 8.55 26.90
C PHE A 526 -1.25 7.59 27.03
N SER A 527 -0.66 7.11 25.93
CA SER A 527 0.56 6.29 25.99
C SER A 527 1.77 7.13 26.42
N ILE A 528 1.98 8.30 25.80
CA ILE A 528 3.06 9.22 26.18
C ILE A 528 2.83 9.72 27.61
N PHE A 529 1.59 10.07 27.95
CA PHE A 529 1.27 10.48 29.30
C PHE A 529 1.53 9.37 30.34
N ALA A 530 1.16 8.12 30.05
CA ALA A 530 1.46 7.00 30.96
C ALA A 530 2.97 6.81 31.16
N LEU A 531 3.77 6.90 30.09
CA LEU A 531 5.23 6.91 30.20
C LEU A 531 5.72 8.09 31.04
N GLY A 532 5.15 9.28 30.84
CA GLY A 532 5.45 10.47 31.63
C GLY A 532 5.15 10.28 33.11
N VAL A 533 3.99 9.73 33.46
CA VAL A 533 3.61 9.42 34.85
C VAL A 533 4.61 8.45 35.48
N ILE A 534 4.98 7.37 34.78
CA ILE A 534 5.98 6.40 35.24
C ILE A 534 7.33 7.08 35.49
N THR A 535 7.75 7.94 34.54
CA THR A 535 9.05 8.62 34.60
C THR A 535 9.10 9.66 35.72
N VAL A 536 8.06 10.49 35.85
CA VAL A 536 7.94 11.48 36.94
C VAL A 536 7.92 10.79 38.29
N PHE A 537 7.19 9.68 38.41
CA PHE A 537 7.18 8.89 39.62
C PHE A 537 8.57 8.36 39.94
N SER A 538 9.25 7.73 38.96
CA SER A 538 10.61 7.23 39.14
C SER A 538 11.60 8.32 39.56
N ALA A 539 11.60 9.45 38.85
CA ALA A 539 12.49 10.59 39.10
C ALA A 539 12.23 11.29 40.45
N SER A 540 10.97 11.31 40.92
CA SER A 540 10.60 12.00 42.16
C SER A 540 10.67 11.14 43.43
N THR A 541 10.84 9.82 43.30
CA THR A 541 10.90 8.89 44.44
C THR A 541 11.92 9.31 45.51
N TYR A 542 13.16 9.59 45.11
CA TYR A 542 14.23 9.97 46.03
C TYR A 542 13.91 11.25 46.83
N LEU A 543 13.45 12.31 46.14
CA LEU A 543 13.09 13.58 46.77
C LEU A 543 11.89 13.41 47.72
N THR A 544 10.91 12.59 47.34
CA THR A 544 9.69 12.38 48.12
C THR A 544 9.98 11.58 49.40
N VAL A 545 10.81 10.54 49.32
CA VAL A 545 11.26 9.77 50.49
C VAL A 545 12.04 10.67 51.44
N LYS A 546 12.93 11.51 50.92
CA LYS A 546 13.72 12.45 51.73
C LYS A 546 12.87 13.53 52.43
N GLN A 547 11.82 14.02 51.78
CA GLN A 547 10.99 15.12 52.32
C GLN A 547 9.82 14.66 53.19
N SER A 548 9.21 13.51 52.88
CA SER A 548 7.93 13.10 53.46
C SER A 548 7.89 11.64 53.94
N GLY A 549 8.97 10.87 53.77
CA GLY A 549 9.04 9.45 54.12
C GLY A 549 8.18 8.52 53.23
N GLY A 550 7.36 9.07 52.35
CA GLY A 550 6.53 8.33 51.40
C GLY A 550 7.19 8.18 50.03
N ILE A 551 6.74 7.18 49.27
CA ILE A 551 7.21 6.91 47.90
C ILE A 551 6.48 7.80 46.88
N PHE A 552 5.26 8.26 47.19
CA PHE A 552 4.39 9.00 46.27
C PHE A 552 4.07 10.42 46.76
N ASN A 553 4.19 11.39 45.86
CA ASN A 553 3.80 12.78 46.14
C ASN A 553 2.34 13.04 45.69
N PRO A 554 1.39 13.20 46.63
CA PRO A 554 -0.04 13.34 46.30
C PRO A 554 -0.34 14.58 45.47
N LYS A 555 0.48 15.64 45.56
CA LYS A 555 0.29 16.86 44.77
C LYS A 555 0.52 16.63 43.28
N GLN A 556 1.46 15.74 42.93
CA GLN A 556 1.77 15.41 41.54
C GLN A 556 0.64 14.62 40.90
N GLY A 557 0.09 13.62 41.61
CA GLY A 557 -1.08 12.88 41.17
C GLY A 557 -2.30 13.76 40.95
N LEU A 558 -2.54 14.74 41.85
CA LEU A 558 -3.66 15.66 41.69
C LEU A 558 -3.52 16.56 40.45
N LEU A 559 -2.32 17.07 40.16
CA LEU A 559 -2.06 17.86 38.94
C LEU A 559 -2.28 17.06 37.66
N MET A 560 -1.88 15.79 37.65
CA MET A 560 -2.14 14.86 36.55
C MET A 560 -3.65 14.65 36.32
N ILE A 561 -4.43 14.47 37.40
CA ILE A 561 -5.90 14.37 37.33
C ILE A 561 -6.51 15.68 36.82
N LEU A 562 -6.05 16.83 37.31
CA LEU A 562 -6.51 18.14 36.86
C LEU A 562 -6.21 18.35 35.35
N GLY A 563 -5.09 17.84 34.84
CA GLY A 563 -4.77 17.81 33.41
C GLY A 563 -5.80 17.02 32.59
N ILE A 564 -6.14 15.80 33.03
CA ILE A 564 -7.19 14.99 32.38
C ILE A 564 -8.55 15.71 32.43
N MET A 565 -8.89 16.35 33.56
CA MET A 565 -10.11 17.14 33.65
C MET A 565 -10.09 18.33 32.67
N ALA A 566 -8.97 19.03 32.51
CA ALA A 566 -8.83 20.09 31.52
C ALA A 566 -9.03 19.60 30.07
N PHE A 567 -8.54 18.39 29.76
CA PHE A 567 -8.80 17.71 28.48
C PHE A 567 -10.30 17.43 28.28
N LEU A 568 -10.97 16.87 29.30
CA LEU A 568 -12.41 16.56 29.22
C LEU A 568 -13.27 17.84 29.12
N VAL A 569 -12.92 18.89 29.86
CA VAL A 569 -13.63 20.18 29.80
C VAL A 569 -13.48 20.82 28.42
N SER A 570 -12.26 20.83 27.86
CA SER A 570 -12.02 21.38 26.52
C SER A 570 -12.73 20.60 25.40
N LEU A 571 -12.91 19.28 25.57
CA LEU A 571 -13.74 18.44 24.70
C LEU A 571 -15.23 18.81 24.68
N CYS A 572 -15.73 19.41 25.75
CA CYS A 572 -17.11 19.87 25.86
C CYS A 572 -17.33 21.26 25.23
N ILE A 573 -16.26 22.04 25.04
CA ILE A 573 -16.33 23.40 24.49
C ILE A 573 -16.20 23.35 22.97
N ASN A 574 -17.22 23.79 22.23
CA ASN A 574 -17.16 23.86 20.77
C ASN A 574 -15.93 24.65 20.28
N SER A 575 -15.23 24.14 19.25
CA SER A 575 -13.98 24.73 18.78
C SER A 575 -14.13 26.20 18.35
N SER A 576 -15.31 26.61 17.84
CA SER A 576 -15.55 28.00 17.45
C SER A 576 -15.68 28.94 18.66
N LYS A 577 -16.07 28.43 19.85
CA LYS A 577 -16.22 29.24 21.05
C LYS A 577 -14.87 29.75 21.59
N TRP A 578 -13.77 29.09 21.26
CA TRP A 578 -12.43 29.58 21.60
C TRP A 578 -12.12 30.93 20.95
N ARG A 579 -12.67 31.20 19.76
CA ARG A 579 -12.61 32.53 19.13
C ARG A 579 -13.40 33.58 19.91
N THR A 580 -14.56 33.23 20.47
CA THR A 580 -15.37 34.16 21.29
C THR A 580 -14.83 34.37 22.70
N LEU A 581 -14.15 33.36 23.25
CA LEU A 581 -13.52 33.43 24.58
C LEU A 581 -12.18 34.17 24.55
N LEU A 582 -11.56 34.28 23.37
CA LEU A 582 -10.26 34.90 23.17
C LEU A 582 -10.07 36.26 23.88
N PRO A 583 -10.97 37.28 23.77
CA PRO A 583 -10.80 38.54 24.50
C PRO A 583 -10.69 38.35 26.01
N PHE A 584 -11.55 37.52 26.59
CA PHE A 584 -11.56 37.24 28.03
C PHE A 584 -10.29 36.50 28.44
N MET A 585 -9.87 35.51 27.67
CA MET A 585 -8.63 34.77 27.89
C MET A 585 -7.40 35.68 27.80
N SER A 586 -7.34 36.57 26.81
CA SER A 586 -6.25 37.53 26.63
C SER A 586 -6.15 38.51 27.79
N ILE A 587 -7.28 39.06 28.27
CA ILE A 587 -7.31 39.97 29.42
C ILE A 587 -6.92 39.23 30.69
N ALA A 588 -7.50 38.06 30.94
CA ALA A 588 -7.18 37.24 32.10
C ALA A 588 -5.69 36.86 32.15
N THR A 589 -5.11 36.51 31.00
CA THR A 589 -3.68 36.21 30.87
C THR A 589 -2.82 37.44 31.14
N GLY A 590 -3.15 38.60 30.55
CA GLY A 590 -2.43 39.85 30.79
C GLY A 590 -2.47 40.26 32.26
N LEU A 591 -3.64 40.16 32.91
CA LEU A 591 -3.80 40.40 34.34
C LEU A 591 -3.03 39.39 35.18
N ALA A 592 -3.04 38.10 34.83
CA ALA A 592 -2.27 37.08 35.53
C ALA A 592 -0.77 37.33 35.42
N LEU A 593 -0.26 37.74 34.24
CA LEU A 593 1.15 38.11 34.06
C LEU A 593 1.53 39.36 34.87
N LEU A 594 0.66 40.38 34.90
CA LEU A 594 0.87 41.55 35.76
C LEU A 594 0.84 41.18 37.24
N PHE A 595 -0.06 40.29 37.63
CA PHE A 595 -0.20 39.82 39.01
C PHE A 595 1.04 39.06 39.47
N VAL A 596 1.61 38.17 38.64
CA VAL A 596 2.89 37.49 38.94
C VAL A 596 3.99 38.50 39.16
N HIS A 597 4.05 39.55 38.34
CA HIS A 597 5.12 40.53 38.46
C HIS A 597 5.10 41.27 39.81
N VAL A 598 3.91 41.47 40.39
CA VAL A 598 3.75 42.16 41.68
C VAL A 598 3.79 41.20 42.87
N PHE A 599 3.19 40.02 42.74
CA PHE A 599 2.92 39.09 43.86
C PHE A 599 3.52 37.69 43.68
N GLY A 600 4.29 37.46 42.61
CA GLY A 600 4.88 36.17 42.31
C GLY A 600 6.02 35.80 43.25
N HIS A 601 6.16 34.51 43.52
CA HIS A 601 7.29 33.98 44.28
C HIS A 601 8.54 33.88 43.39
N SER A 602 9.69 34.29 43.92
CA SER A 602 10.99 34.11 43.26
C SER A 602 11.53 32.71 43.55
N TYR A 603 11.84 31.97 42.49
CA TYR A 603 12.61 30.73 42.55
C TYR A 603 13.84 30.91 41.66
N ASN A 604 15.04 30.66 42.19
CA ASN A 604 16.33 30.91 41.51
C ASN A 604 16.46 32.29 40.83
N GLY A 605 15.93 33.35 41.47
CA GLY A 605 16.05 34.73 40.99
C GLY A 605 15.03 35.16 39.93
N ALA A 606 14.10 34.29 39.51
CA ALA A 606 13.02 34.63 38.57
C ALA A 606 11.64 34.59 39.26
N GLN A 607 10.87 35.68 39.17
CA GLN A 607 9.48 35.76 39.64
C GLN A 607 8.52 35.34 38.52
N ARG A 608 8.22 34.03 38.45
CA ARG A 608 7.39 33.46 37.37
C ARG A 608 6.16 32.67 37.86
N TRP A 609 6.08 32.35 39.16
CA TRP A 609 5.09 31.43 39.69
C TRP A 609 4.17 32.09 40.72
N ILE A 610 2.89 31.75 40.65
CA ILE A 610 1.89 32.06 41.68
C ILE A 610 1.58 30.79 42.46
N SER A 611 1.56 30.87 43.79
CA SER A 611 1.07 29.78 44.64
C SER A 611 -0.43 29.98 44.90
N LEU A 612 -1.26 29.08 44.39
CA LEU A 612 -2.71 29.05 44.60
C LEU A 612 -3.09 27.72 45.24
N PHE A 613 -3.65 27.75 46.45
CA PHE A 613 -4.13 26.56 47.19
C PHE A 613 -3.09 25.41 47.27
N GLY A 614 -1.81 25.75 47.43
CA GLY A 614 -0.72 24.76 47.52
C GLY A 614 -0.18 24.24 46.19
N PHE A 615 -0.64 24.80 45.05
CA PHE A 615 -0.15 24.53 43.70
C PHE A 615 0.56 25.74 43.10
N THR A 616 1.63 25.49 42.34
CA THR A 616 2.33 26.52 41.57
C THR A 616 1.75 26.61 40.16
N PHE A 617 1.24 27.78 39.80
CA PHE A 617 0.75 28.09 38.45
C PHE A 617 1.67 29.11 37.78
N GLN A 618 2.12 28.81 36.56
CA GLN A 618 2.92 29.71 35.72
C GLN A 618 2.05 30.32 34.60
N PRO A 619 1.68 31.61 34.67
CA PRO A 619 0.84 32.23 33.65
C PRO A 619 1.46 32.29 32.25
N ALA A 620 2.78 32.15 32.12
CA ALA A 620 3.44 32.03 30.82
C ALA A 620 2.90 30.84 30.00
N GLU A 621 2.52 29.74 30.64
CA GLU A 621 1.88 28.60 29.96
C GLU A 621 0.56 29.02 29.30
N LEU A 622 -0.27 29.78 30.01
CA LEU A 622 -1.53 30.29 29.47
C LEU A 622 -1.28 31.31 28.33
N ALA A 623 -0.23 32.13 28.46
CA ALA A 623 0.18 33.08 27.43
C ALA A 623 0.55 32.39 26.11
N LYS A 624 1.18 31.21 26.16
CA LYS A 624 1.45 30.40 24.97
C LYS A 624 0.15 30.05 24.24
N LEU A 625 -0.79 29.44 24.95
CA LEU A 625 -2.09 29.04 24.38
C LEU A 625 -2.86 30.24 23.81
N CYS A 626 -2.97 31.33 24.57
CA CYS A 626 -3.71 32.53 24.14
C CYS A 626 -3.10 33.17 22.89
N THR A 627 -1.77 33.29 22.84
CA THR A 627 -1.08 33.92 21.71
C THR A 627 -1.24 33.13 20.43
N LEU A 628 -1.15 31.79 20.49
CA LEU A 628 -1.29 30.93 19.33
C LEU A 628 -2.75 30.87 18.81
N ILE A 629 -3.74 30.88 19.70
CA ILE A 629 -5.16 31.02 19.29
C ILE A 629 -5.41 32.40 18.68
N TYR A 630 -4.84 33.46 19.25
CA TYR A 630 -4.96 34.81 18.72
C TYR A 630 -4.35 34.92 17.31
N LEU A 631 -3.15 34.38 17.11
CA LEU A 631 -2.49 34.33 15.82
C LEU A 631 -3.37 33.64 14.76
N SER A 632 -3.98 32.51 15.15
CA SER A 632 -4.87 31.74 14.28
C SER A 632 -6.13 32.53 13.91
N HIS A 633 -6.74 33.23 14.87
CA HIS A 633 -7.87 34.12 14.62
C HIS A 633 -7.50 35.26 13.66
N TYR A 634 -6.32 35.84 13.89
CA TYR A 634 -5.81 36.96 13.12
C TYR A 634 -5.54 36.59 11.66
N LEU A 635 -4.80 35.51 11.42
CA LEU A 635 -4.42 35.09 10.07
C LEU A 635 -5.65 34.79 9.21
N VAL A 636 -6.70 34.21 9.79
CA VAL A 636 -7.97 34.00 9.07
C VAL A 636 -8.64 35.32 8.73
N ALA A 637 -8.70 36.27 9.67
CA ALA A 637 -9.32 37.56 9.42
C ALA A 637 -8.62 38.32 8.29
N VAL A 638 -7.29 38.32 8.27
CA VAL A 638 -6.51 39.00 7.22
C VAL A 638 -6.52 38.23 5.90
N SER A 639 -6.57 36.89 5.91
CA SER A 639 -6.67 36.10 4.66
C SER A 639 -7.92 36.38 3.82
N SER A 640 -8.96 36.98 4.42
CA SER A 640 -10.18 37.35 3.72
C SER A 640 -10.04 38.58 2.81
N THR A 641 -8.98 39.39 2.98
CA THR A 641 -8.71 40.54 2.13
C THR A 641 -7.82 40.11 0.96
N LYS A 642 -8.26 40.35 -0.29
CA LYS A 642 -7.53 39.92 -1.51
C LYS A 642 -6.10 40.49 -1.64
N VAL A 643 -5.72 41.47 -0.81
CA VAL A 643 -4.38 42.08 -0.77
C VAL A 643 -3.99 42.32 0.69
N PHE A 644 -3.00 41.58 1.18
CA PHE A 644 -2.38 41.79 2.50
C PHE A 644 -1.54 43.07 2.51
N LYS A 645 -1.91 44.08 3.31
CA LYS A 645 -1.10 45.30 3.53
C LYS A 645 -0.34 45.22 4.87
N LEU A 646 0.81 45.88 4.99
CA LEU A 646 1.58 45.97 6.25
C LEU A 646 0.74 46.50 7.43
N ARG A 647 -0.21 47.41 7.17
CA ARG A 647 -1.16 47.92 8.17
C ARG A 647 -2.03 46.80 8.76
N ASP A 648 -2.31 45.78 7.97
CA ASP A 648 -3.10 44.62 8.38
C ASP A 648 -2.26 43.62 9.19
N MET A 649 -1.04 43.97 9.63
CA MET A 649 -0.25 43.25 10.66
C MET A 649 -0.19 43.99 12.00
N PHE A 650 -0.64 45.25 12.04
CA PHE A 650 -0.50 46.10 13.21
C PHE A 650 -1.23 45.55 14.45
N GLY A 651 -2.44 45.02 14.28
CA GLY A 651 -3.23 44.47 15.39
C GLY A 651 -2.55 43.29 16.08
N PHE A 652 -2.04 42.32 15.29
CA PHE A 652 -1.31 41.19 15.83
C PHE A 652 0.01 41.61 16.45
N THR A 653 0.78 42.46 15.77
CA THR A 653 2.05 42.97 16.30
C THR A 653 1.82 43.64 17.64
N CYS A 654 0.86 44.56 17.79
CA CYS A 654 0.57 45.18 19.09
C CYS A 654 0.20 44.18 20.18
N PHE A 655 -0.67 43.21 19.88
CA PHE A 655 -1.04 42.18 20.85
C PHE A 655 0.18 41.35 21.29
N PHE A 656 0.99 40.92 20.32
CA PHE A 656 2.21 40.15 20.56
C PHE A 656 3.23 40.95 21.38
N LEU A 657 3.44 42.23 21.05
CA LEU A 657 4.34 43.13 21.78
C LEU A 657 3.96 43.27 23.25
N VAL A 658 2.66 43.41 23.54
CA VAL A 658 2.17 43.48 24.93
C VAL A 658 2.47 42.18 25.67
N MET A 659 2.14 41.02 25.08
CA MET A 659 2.39 39.72 25.72
C MET A 659 3.89 39.45 25.90
N ALA A 660 4.70 39.69 24.87
CA ALA A 660 6.16 39.53 24.91
C ALA A 660 6.81 40.45 25.96
N SER A 661 6.38 41.71 26.05
CA SER A 661 6.89 42.64 27.06
C SER A 661 6.58 42.14 28.49
N LEU A 662 5.35 41.69 28.74
CA LEU A 662 4.95 41.14 30.04
C LEU A 662 5.74 39.87 30.41
N LEU A 663 6.04 39.00 29.45
CA LEU A 663 6.86 37.81 29.67
C LEU A 663 8.32 38.16 29.98
N LEU A 664 8.89 39.14 29.30
CA LEU A 664 10.26 39.60 29.53
C LEU A 664 10.42 40.35 30.86
N MET A 665 9.36 40.98 31.37
CA MET A 665 9.32 41.51 32.74
C MET A 665 9.39 40.40 33.81
N GLN A 666 9.09 39.14 33.46
CA GLN A 666 9.19 37.94 34.30
C GLN A 666 10.46 37.12 34.00
N PRO A 667 11.53 37.80 33.61
CA PRO A 667 12.68 37.23 32.93
C PRO A 667 12.48 36.03 31.96
N ASP A 668 11.30 35.81 31.35
CA ASP A 668 10.99 34.58 30.58
C ASP A 668 11.33 34.74 29.08
N PHE A 669 12.63 34.66 28.80
CA PHE A 669 13.16 34.79 27.45
C PHE A 669 12.84 33.59 26.56
N GLY A 670 12.90 32.37 27.10
CA GLY A 670 12.65 31.12 26.36
C GLY A 670 11.24 31.08 25.76
N THR A 671 10.21 31.37 26.57
CA THR A 671 8.82 31.42 26.09
C THR A 671 8.61 32.51 25.05
N THR A 672 9.25 33.67 25.25
CA THR A 672 9.17 34.79 24.30
C THR A 672 9.77 34.40 22.95
N LEU A 673 11.00 33.86 22.93
CA LEU A 673 11.67 33.39 21.72
C LEU A 673 10.89 32.27 21.01
N MET A 674 10.32 31.34 21.76
CA MET A 674 9.46 30.31 21.20
C MET A 674 8.28 30.94 20.47
N LEU A 675 7.52 31.82 21.14
CA LEU A 675 6.34 32.46 20.54
C LEU A 675 6.66 33.24 19.26
N VAL A 676 7.83 33.86 19.20
CA VAL A 676 8.36 34.50 17.99
C VAL A 676 8.51 33.50 16.85
N ILE A 677 9.25 32.42 17.09
CA ILE A 677 9.63 31.45 16.05
C ILE A 677 8.37 30.80 15.53
N LEU A 678 7.49 30.35 16.43
CA LEU A 678 6.22 29.74 16.09
C LEU A 678 5.33 30.70 15.29
N SER A 679 5.24 31.97 15.71
CA SER A 679 4.44 32.96 15.00
C SER A 679 4.98 33.21 13.60
N SER A 680 6.30 33.33 13.46
CA SER A 680 6.98 33.59 12.18
C SER A 680 6.80 32.43 11.20
N VAL A 681 7.01 31.19 11.65
CA VAL A 681 6.80 29.97 10.85
C VAL A 681 5.34 29.84 10.44
N THR A 682 4.40 30.15 11.32
CA THR A 682 2.96 30.09 11.02
C THR A 682 2.56 31.16 9.99
N ILE A 683 3.09 32.37 10.09
CA ILE A 683 2.88 33.44 9.10
C ILE A 683 3.45 33.01 7.75
N LEU A 684 4.67 32.44 7.70
CA LEU A 684 5.27 31.91 6.48
C LEU A 684 4.40 30.83 5.84
N TYR A 685 3.90 29.90 6.65
CA TYR A 685 3.05 28.80 6.18
C TYR A 685 1.76 29.30 5.51
N VAL A 686 1.14 30.36 6.05
CA VAL A 686 -0.08 30.95 5.48
C VAL A 686 0.22 31.87 4.29
N THR A 687 1.39 32.52 4.27
CA THR A 687 1.81 33.42 3.18
C THR A 687 3.14 32.98 2.56
N PRO A 688 3.13 32.03 1.60
CA PRO A 688 4.34 31.39 1.07
C PRO A 688 5.23 32.28 0.17
N ASP A 689 4.84 33.52 -0.10
CA ASP A 689 5.66 34.46 -0.88
C ASP A 689 6.78 35.05 0.00
N LEU A 690 8.02 34.66 -0.29
CA LEU A 690 9.23 35.01 0.48
C LEU A 690 9.50 36.52 0.55
N LYS A 691 9.24 37.28 -0.53
CA LYS A 691 9.47 38.73 -0.57
C LYS A 691 8.47 39.45 0.35
N ASN A 692 7.24 38.96 0.32
CA ASN A 692 6.17 39.41 1.18
C ASN A 692 6.36 38.94 2.63
N PHE A 693 6.87 37.73 2.87
CA PHE A 693 7.21 37.22 4.18
C PHE A 693 8.23 38.10 4.88
N LEU A 694 9.38 38.41 4.25
CA LEU A 694 10.43 39.24 4.85
C LEU A 694 9.93 40.64 5.21
N LEU A 695 9.15 41.27 4.32
CA LEU A 695 8.55 42.57 4.60
C LEU A 695 7.57 42.49 5.79
N ARG A 696 6.80 41.41 5.89
CA ARG A 696 5.71 41.19 6.87
C ARG A 696 6.19 40.72 8.24
N SER A 697 7.24 39.91 8.31
CA SER A 697 7.86 39.46 9.56
C SER A 697 8.89 40.46 10.11
N SER A 698 9.37 41.41 9.29
CA SER A 698 10.37 42.42 9.68
C SER A 698 10.06 43.20 10.97
N PRO A 699 8.81 43.61 11.29
CA PRO A 699 8.55 44.39 12.51
C PRO A 699 8.67 43.52 13.77
N ILE A 700 8.27 42.25 13.67
CA ILE A 700 8.39 41.26 14.75
C ILE A 700 9.88 40.96 14.95
N ILE A 701 10.58 40.57 13.89
CA ILE A 701 12.03 40.26 13.90
C ILE A 701 12.85 41.42 14.45
N LEU A 702 12.57 42.66 14.01
CA LEU A 702 13.28 43.85 14.47
C LEU A 702 13.01 44.15 15.95
N PHE A 703 11.76 44.02 16.40
CA PHE A 703 11.44 44.17 17.82
C PHE A 703 12.18 43.15 18.68
N ILE A 704 12.28 41.90 18.22
CA ILE A 704 12.98 40.85 18.95
C ILE A 704 14.47 41.10 18.99
N LEU A 705 15.07 41.54 17.87
CA LEU A 705 16.49 41.88 17.84
C LEU A 705 16.80 43.02 18.82
N ILE A 706 15.97 44.06 18.83
CA ILE A 706 16.10 45.20 19.76
C ILE A 706 15.91 44.74 21.20
N THR A 707 14.90 43.91 21.46
CA THR A 707 14.57 43.48 22.82
C THR A 707 15.58 42.45 23.35
N LEU A 708 16.11 41.59 22.48
CA LEU A 708 17.21 40.66 22.76
C LEU A 708 18.48 41.42 23.12
N ILE A 709 18.84 42.44 22.33
CA ILE A 709 20.00 43.29 22.60
C ILE A 709 19.83 43.99 23.96
N ILE A 710 18.69 44.63 24.20
CA ILE A 710 18.43 45.33 25.46
C ILE A 710 18.42 44.37 26.67
N TYR A 711 17.88 43.17 26.51
CA TYR A 711 17.71 42.21 27.61
C TYR A 711 19.01 41.47 27.95
N VAL A 712 19.78 41.04 26.94
CA VAL A 712 21.10 40.40 27.12
C VAL A 712 22.10 41.39 27.73
N SER A 713 22.01 42.68 27.40
CA SER A 713 22.90 43.72 27.93
C SER A 713 22.70 44.02 29.43
N ASN A 714 21.55 43.64 30.01
CA ASN A 714 21.13 44.12 31.34
C ASN A 714 21.09 43.03 32.44
N LYS A 715 21.35 41.75 32.14
CA LYS A 715 21.23 40.64 33.11
C LYS A 715 22.38 39.64 32.97
N SER A 716 23.26 39.58 33.99
CA SER A 716 24.39 38.63 34.09
C SER A 716 23.98 37.15 33.95
N TYR A 717 22.79 36.79 34.42
CA TYR A 717 22.28 35.41 34.42
C TYR A 717 22.14 34.76 33.03
N LEU A 718 21.80 35.51 31.98
CA LEU A 718 21.65 34.94 30.63
C LEU A 718 23.00 34.67 29.98
N ILE A 719 23.96 35.57 30.22
CA ILE A 719 25.34 35.39 29.79
C ILE A 719 25.89 34.11 30.42
N ASP A 720 25.60 33.87 31.70
CA ASP A 720 26.01 32.65 32.42
C ASP A 720 25.47 31.34 31.79
N ARG A 721 24.23 31.35 31.28
CA ARG A 721 23.67 30.18 30.57
C ARG A 721 24.31 29.95 29.21
N ILE A 722 24.69 31.02 28.52
CA ILE A 722 25.33 30.95 27.20
C ILE A 722 26.81 30.55 27.34
N THR A 723 27.53 31.13 28.30
CA THR A 723 28.94 30.80 28.54
C THR A 723 29.10 29.39 29.12
N GLY A 724 28.23 28.97 30.04
CA GLY A 724 28.21 27.60 30.55
C GLY A 724 27.83 26.55 29.49
N PHE A 725 27.10 26.94 28.43
CA PHE A 725 26.84 26.07 27.28
C PHE A 725 28.04 25.98 26.34
N LEU A 726 28.73 27.09 26.05
CA LEU A 726 29.86 27.14 25.13
C LEU A 726 31.10 26.42 25.67
N ASP A 727 31.32 26.48 26.99
CA ASP A 727 32.37 25.73 27.67
C ASP A 727 31.85 25.09 28.97
N PRO A 728 31.17 23.93 28.87
CA PRO A 728 30.62 23.25 30.04
C PRO A 728 31.70 22.84 31.05
N TYR A 729 32.91 22.55 30.59
CA TYR A 729 34.00 22.03 31.42
C TYR A 729 34.81 23.12 32.13
N ALA A 730 34.60 24.40 31.80
CA ALA A 730 35.22 25.52 32.51
C ALA A 730 34.74 25.67 33.96
N ASP A 731 33.49 25.26 34.26
CA ASP A 731 32.92 25.29 35.61
C ASP A 731 32.06 24.03 35.88
N PRO A 732 32.69 22.84 36.05
CA PRO A 732 31.97 21.57 36.16
C PRO A 732 31.13 21.43 37.42
N TYR A 733 31.50 22.15 38.49
CA TYR A 733 30.84 22.07 39.80
C TYR A 733 29.91 23.25 40.09
N GLY A 734 29.93 24.30 39.26
CA GLY A 734 29.06 25.46 39.37
C GLY A 734 28.00 25.47 38.28
N LYS A 735 28.13 26.37 37.31
CA LYS A 735 27.07 26.71 36.33
C LYS A 735 26.72 25.56 35.38
N SER A 736 27.67 24.70 35.07
CA SER A 736 27.51 23.62 34.09
C SER A 736 27.21 22.25 34.72
N TYR A 737 27.10 22.20 36.05
CA TYR A 737 26.92 20.96 36.82
C TYR A 737 25.74 20.11 36.33
N GLN A 738 24.57 20.73 36.08
CA GLN A 738 23.39 20.00 35.61
C GLN A 738 23.56 19.44 34.20
N ILE A 739 24.23 20.19 33.31
CA ILE A 739 24.46 19.77 31.91
C ILE A 739 25.39 18.55 31.89
N ILE A 740 26.49 18.59 32.63
CA ILE A 740 27.47 17.48 32.68
C ILE A 740 26.85 16.22 33.26
N ASN A 741 26.08 16.34 34.34
CA ASN A 741 25.39 15.20 34.94
C ASN A 741 24.28 14.66 34.02
N SER A 742 23.64 15.51 33.22
CA SER A 742 22.68 15.08 32.21
C SER A 742 23.34 14.21 31.13
N ILE A 743 24.48 14.66 30.58
CA ILE A 743 25.26 13.86 29.60
C ILE A 743 25.74 12.56 30.23
N SER A 744 26.19 12.61 31.48
CA SER A 744 26.69 11.44 32.22
C SER A 744 25.57 10.43 32.50
N ALA A 745 24.34 10.88 32.71
CA ALA A 745 23.18 9.99 32.85
C ALA A 745 22.89 9.23 31.55
N PHE A 746 22.95 9.90 30.39
CA PHE A 746 22.82 9.24 29.09
C PHE A 746 23.96 8.27 28.81
N SER A 747 25.20 8.61 29.15
CA SER A 747 26.34 7.70 28.95
C SER A 747 26.25 6.47 29.84
N HIS A 748 25.77 6.63 31.08
CA HIS A 748 25.54 5.54 32.01
C HIS A 748 24.41 4.59 31.57
N GLY A 749 23.32 5.14 31.00
CA GLY A 749 22.21 4.32 30.48
C GLY A 749 22.60 3.41 29.31
N GLY A 750 23.61 3.78 28.53
CA GLY A 750 24.05 3.00 27.37
C GLY A 750 22.91 2.71 26.38
N PHE A 751 22.97 1.56 25.71
CA PHE A 751 21.96 1.21 24.70
C PHE A 751 20.63 0.72 25.31
N TRP A 752 20.70 -0.03 26.42
CA TRP A 752 19.57 -0.77 26.99
C TRP A 752 18.94 -0.11 28.22
N GLY A 753 19.64 0.81 28.87
CA GLY A 753 19.23 1.39 30.14
C GLY A 753 19.66 0.53 31.33
N VAL A 754 19.66 1.14 32.51
CA VAL A 754 19.98 0.47 33.79
C VAL A 754 18.74 -0.15 34.46
N GLY A 755 17.57 0.03 33.86
CA GLY A 755 16.29 -0.47 34.36
C GLY A 755 15.48 0.59 35.13
N LEU A 756 14.16 0.47 35.06
CA LEU A 756 13.21 1.37 35.71
C LEU A 756 13.48 1.43 37.23
N GLY A 757 13.61 2.64 37.75
CA GLY A 757 13.84 2.85 39.17
C GLY A 757 15.31 2.79 39.60
N ASN A 758 16.24 2.41 38.71
CA ASN A 758 17.65 2.22 39.05
C ASN A 758 18.56 3.41 38.68
N SER A 759 18.00 4.55 38.24
CA SER A 759 18.80 5.75 37.99
C SER A 759 19.58 6.17 39.24
N ILE A 760 20.88 6.40 39.09
CA ILE A 760 21.73 6.93 40.17
C ILE A 760 21.60 8.46 40.20
N PHE A 761 21.46 9.10 39.03
CA PHE A 761 21.47 10.56 38.90
C PHE A 761 20.24 11.24 39.53
N LYS A 762 19.14 10.52 39.74
CA LYS A 762 18.00 11.02 40.55
C LYS A 762 18.27 11.15 42.04
N SER A 763 19.38 10.60 42.55
CA SER A 763 19.76 10.63 43.98
C SER A 763 20.35 11.97 44.44
N GLY A 764 20.10 13.06 43.70
CA GLY A 764 20.54 14.42 44.01
C GLY A 764 21.66 14.96 43.12
N TYR A 765 22.14 14.20 42.13
CA TYR A 765 23.10 14.69 41.13
C TYR A 765 22.45 15.64 40.10
N LEU A 766 21.16 15.45 39.82
CA LEU A 766 20.34 16.40 39.07
C LEU A 766 19.36 17.09 40.02
N THR A 767 19.52 18.41 40.21
CA THR A 767 18.65 19.20 41.08
C THR A 767 17.23 19.32 40.53
N GLU A 768 17.09 19.46 39.21
CA GLU A 768 15.82 19.60 38.48
C GLU A 768 15.49 18.32 37.69
N ALA A 769 15.68 17.19 38.37
CA ALA A 769 15.51 15.81 37.87
C ALA A 769 14.10 15.52 37.34
N ASN A 770 13.06 16.02 38.01
CA ASN A 770 11.66 15.74 37.67
C ASN A 770 11.06 16.76 36.68
N THR A 771 11.73 17.88 36.45
CA THR A 771 11.28 19.02 35.62
C THR A 771 12.08 19.06 34.32
N ASP A 772 13.14 19.85 34.26
CA ASP A 772 13.84 20.23 33.02
C ASP A 772 14.74 19.10 32.49
N TYR A 773 15.34 18.30 33.38
CA TYR A 773 16.29 17.23 33.04
C TYR A 773 15.70 15.82 33.12
N ILE A 774 14.38 15.69 33.09
CA ILE A 774 13.72 14.38 33.22
C ILE A 774 14.12 13.40 32.11
N LEU A 775 14.42 13.89 30.91
CA LEU A 775 14.87 13.04 29.80
C LEU A 775 16.22 12.37 30.08
N ALA A 776 17.09 13.00 30.87
CA ALA A 776 18.36 12.40 31.26
C ALA A 776 18.15 11.17 32.16
N ILE A 777 17.19 11.25 33.10
CA ILE A 777 16.79 10.12 33.94
C ILE A 777 16.10 9.05 33.10
N PHE A 778 15.21 9.45 32.21
CA PHE A 778 14.55 8.51 31.30
C PHE A 778 15.58 7.79 30.41
N GLY A 779 16.56 8.51 29.87
CA GLY A 779 17.64 7.95 29.06
C GLY A 779 18.58 7.05 29.85
N GLU A 780 18.81 7.33 31.13
CA GLU A 780 19.56 6.43 32.01
C GLU A 780 18.79 5.12 32.26
N GLU A 781 17.50 5.22 32.62
CA GLU A 781 16.68 4.06 33.02
C GLU A 781 16.29 3.16 31.84
N PHE A 782 15.97 3.75 30.68
CA PHE A 782 15.50 3.03 29.49
C PHE A 782 16.51 2.98 28.33
N GLY A 783 17.66 3.65 28.48
CA GLY A 783 18.73 3.66 27.48
C GLY A 783 18.38 4.43 26.21
N TYR A 784 19.28 4.34 25.24
CA TYR A 784 19.08 4.89 23.90
C TYR A 784 17.80 4.38 23.23
N LEU A 785 17.49 3.08 23.36
CA LEU A 785 16.29 2.49 22.77
C LEU A 785 15.01 3.12 23.32
N GLY A 786 14.96 3.38 24.63
CA GLY A 786 13.84 4.08 25.26
C GLY A 786 13.61 5.47 24.68
N ILE A 787 14.69 6.25 24.52
CA ILE A 787 14.64 7.60 23.92
C ILE A 787 14.10 7.55 22.49
N ILE A 788 14.55 6.60 21.68
CA ILE A 788 14.05 6.43 20.30
C ILE A 788 12.56 6.09 20.29
N ILE A 789 12.09 5.22 21.20
CA ILE A 789 10.67 4.88 21.32
C ILE A 789 9.86 6.12 21.70
N LEU A 790 10.32 6.91 22.68
CA LEU A 790 9.65 8.13 23.13
C LEU A 790 9.55 9.16 21.98
N VAL A 791 10.68 9.48 21.34
CA VAL A 791 10.73 10.42 20.20
C VAL A 791 9.85 9.94 19.05
N THR A 792 9.79 8.62 18.81
CA THR A 792 8.90 8.04 17.79
C THR A 792 7.43 8.26 18.14
N LEU A 793 7.02 7.96 19.38
CA LEU A 793 5.64 8.16 19.82
C LEU A 793 5.21 9.62 19.70
N GLU A 794 6.08 10.56 20.07
CA GLU A 794 5.83 12.00 19.95
C GLU A 794 5.76 12.46 18.50
N THR A 795 6.66 11.98 17.65
CA THR A 795 6.63 12.26 16.22
C THR A 795 5.30 11.77 15.61
N LEU A 796 4.85 10.57 15.98
CA LEU A 796 3.55 10.05 15.54
C LEU A 796 2.38 10.91 16.03
N LEU A 797 2.45 11.39 17.28
CA LEU A 797 1.44 12.31 17.85
C LEU A 797 1.37 13.60 17.03
N TYR A 798 2.51 14.23 16.74
CA TYR A 798 2.59 15.50 16.01
C TYR A 798 2.14 15.33 14.55
N LEU A 799 2.56 14.26 13.87
CA LEU A 799 2.09 13.94 12.52
C LEU A 799 0.57 13.73 12.48
N ARG A 800 0.00 13.11 13.53
CA ARG A 800 -1.45 12.90 13.62
C ARG A 800 -2.21 14.20 13.83
N MET A 801 -1.75 15.07 14.72
CA MET A 801 -2.31 16.40 14.92
C MET A 801 -2.19 17.25 13.64
N PHE A 802 -1.06 17.20 12.94
CA PHE A 802 -0.86 17.88 11.65
C PHE A 802 -1.84 17.39 10.58
N LYS A 803 -2.08 16.08 10.50
CA LYS A 803 -3.10 15.52 9.60
C LYS A 803 -4.50 16.08 9.88
N ILE A 804 -4.88 16.21 11.16
CA ILE A 804 -6.18 16.81 11.53
C ILE A 804 -6.21 18.27 11.09
N SER A 805 -5.15 19.05 11.34
CA SER A 805 -5.04 20.43 10.86
C SER A 805 -5.21 20.52 9.34
N HIS A 806 -4.48 19.71 8.57
CA HIS A 806 -4.52 19.68 7.11
C HIS A 806 -5.92 19.33 6.58
N GLN A 807 -6.57 18.30 7.12
CA GLN A 807 -7.93 17.92 6.75
C GLN A 807 -8.93 19.05 7.09
N THR A 808 -8.79 19.67 8.26
CA THR A 808 -9.62 20.80 8.70
C THR A 808 -9.55 21.96 7.71
N PHE A 809 -8.37 22.23 7.16
CA PHE A 809 -8.15 23.30 6.19
C PHE A 809 -8.72 22.97 4.81
N PHE A 810 -8.25 21.86 4.21
CA PHE A 810 -8.49 21.57 2.80
C PHE A 810 -9.86 20.92 2.55
N ILE A 811 -10.29 20.03 3.44
CA ILE A 811 -11.53 19.25 3.27
C ILE A 811 -12.71 19.99 3.91
N TYR A 812 -12.59 20.33 5.19
CA TYR A 812 -13.71 20.90 5.95
C TYR A 812 -13.84 22.42 5.83
N LYS A 813 -12.87 23.10 5.20
CA LYS A 813 -12.85 24.55 4.95
C LYS A 813 -13.00 25.39 6.23
N ARG A 814 -12.34 24.95 7.31
CA ARG A 814 -12.36 25.61 8.63
C ARG A 814 -10.98 26.17 8.98
N PRO A 815 -10.55 27.28 8.35
CA PRO A 815 -9.17 27.74 8.40
C PRO A 815 -8.71 28.15 9.81
N PHE A 816 -9.63 28.64 10.67
CA PHE A 816 -9.27 29.05 12.03
C PHE A 816 -8.81 27.87 12.87
N GLN A 817 -9.62 26.81 12.89
CA GLN A 817 -9.32 25.58 13.62
C GLN A 817 -8.09 24.88 13.05
N ALA A 818 -7.91 24.91 11.73
CA ALA A 818 -6.75 24.33 11.09
C ALA A 818 -5.45 25.02 11.49
N ILE A 819 -5.38 26.35 11.38
CA ILE A 819 -4.18 27.12 11.76
C ILE A 819 -3.94 26.97 13.27
N MET A 820 -4.99 26.98 14.09
CA MET A 820 -4.88 26.75 15.53
C MET A 820 -4.21 25.42 15.88
N ILE A 821 -4.66 24.31 15.30
CA ILE A 821 -4.01 23.01 15.52
C ILE A 821 -2.58 23.02 14.98
N PHE A 822 -2.34 23.64 13.82
CA PHE A 822 -0.99 23.76 13.27
C PHE A 822 -0.04 24.47 14.24
N THR A 823 -0.48 25.57 14.85
CA THR A 823 0.32 26.26 15.87
C THR A 823 0.60 25.40 17.11
N PHE A 824 -0.35 24.54 17.52
CA PHE A 824 -0.14 23.61 18.64
C PHE A 824 0.87 22.50 18.29
N VAL A 825 0.84 22.01 17.05
CA VAL A 825 1.84 21.04 16.56
C VAL A 825 3.23 21.64 16.62
N LEU A 826 3.42 22.86 16.08
CA LEU A 826 4.71 23.54 16.11
C LEU A 826 5.17 23.79 17.55
N TRP A 827 4.24 24.19 18.44
CA TRP A 827 4.55 24.42 19.84
C TRP A 827 5.07 23.15 20.53
N PHE A 828 4.36 22.03 20.41
CA PHE A 828 4.76 20.80 21.09
C PHE A 828 6.06 20.24 20.51
N ALA A 829 6.22 20.27 19.19
CA ALA A 829 7.44 19.84 18.52
C ALA A 829 8.64 20.69 18.94
N TYR A 830 8.49 22.02 19.00
CA TYR A 830 9.55 22.91 19.49
C TYR A 830 9.93 22.55 20.93
N GLN A 831 8.96 22.40 21.83
CA GLN A 831 9.23 22.19 23.25
C GLN A 831 9.90 20.82 23.50
N ALA A 832 9.51 19.77 22.78
CA ALA A 832 10.17 18.46 22.84
C ALA A 832 11.61 18.51 22.27
N LEU A 833 11.80 19.08 21.08
CA LEU A 833 13.12 19.22 20.46
C LEU A 833 14.06 20.10 21.28
N TYR A 834 13.54 21.19 21.84
CA TYR A 834 14.32 22.07 22.68
C TYR A 834 14.76 21.33 23.95
N ASN A 835 13.84 20.70 24.69
CA ASN A 835 14.17 19.98 25.92
C ASN A 835 15.17 18.85 25.66
N LEU A 836 14.94 18.02 24.62
CA LEU A 836 15.89 16.98 24.21
C LEU A 836 17.27 17.56 23.89
N GLY A 837 17.33 18.57 23.00
CA GLY A 837 18.56 19.24 22.63
C GLY A 837 19.29 19.84 23.83
N MET A 838 18.54 20.32 24.82
CA MET A 838 19.09 20.84 26.06
C MET A 838 19.74 19.75 26.93
N THR A 839 19.04 18.63 27.13
CA THR A 839 19.56 17.52 27.96
C THR A 839 20.81 16.85 27.38
N VAL A 840 21.03 16.93 26.06
CA VAL A 840 22.25 16.43 25.39
C VAL A 840 23.29 17.53 25.13
N ALA A 841 23.12 18.72 25.73
CA ALA A 841 24.01 19.86 25.58
C ALA A 841 24.21 20.37 24.14
N PHE A 842 23.18 20.26 23.31
CA PHE A 842 23.12 20.87 21.97
C PHE A 842 22.49 22.26 21.99
N LEU A 843 21.68 22.56 23.01
CA LEU A 843 21.04 23.86 23.24
C LEU A 843 21.30 24.34 24.67
N PRO A 844 21.26 25.67 24.93
CA PRO A 844 21.47 26.23 26.26
C PRO A 844 20.28 25.97 27.19
N THR A 845 20.53 25.97 28.50
CA THR A 845 19.49 25.72 29.51
C THR A 845 18.32 26.67 29.42
N ASP A 846 17.12 26.10 29.27
CA ASP A 846 15.85 26.78 29.42
C ASP A 846 15.00 26.03 30.45
N GLY A 847 14.16 26.76 31.17
CA GLY A 847 13.24 26.17 32.16
C GLY A 847 11.99 25.59 31.49
N SER A 848 12.16 24.97 30.33
CA SER A 848 11.07 24.43 29.52
C SER A 848 10.87 22.95 29.81
N THR A 849 9.64 22.61 30.17
CA THR A 849 9.25 21.24 30.50
C THR A 849 9.12 20.39 29.24
N HIS A 850 9.48 19.12 29.29
CA HIS A 850 9.20 18.20 28.19
C HIS A 850 7.68 17.97 28.05
N PRO A 851 7.11 18.07 26.83
CA PRO A 851 5.72 17.74 26.56
C PRO A 851 5.28 16.41 27.17
N LEU A 852 4.25 16.43 28.03
CA LEU A 852 3.62 15.27 28.68
C LEU A 852 4.51 14.37 29.58
N ILE A 853 5.84 14.47 29.48
CA ILE A 853 6.79 13.67 30.25
C ILE A 853 7.25 14.40 31.51
N SER A 854 7.65 15.66 31.42
CA SER A 854 8.17 16.41 32.57
C SER A 854 7.09 16.78 33.57
N TYR A 855 7.47 16.83 34.84
CA TYR A 855 6.64 17.47 35.86
C TYR A 855 6.52 18.97 35.55
N GLY A 856 5.31 19.42 35.21
CA GLY A 856 5.08 20.82 34.87
C GLY A 856 3.67 21.25 35.20
N GLY A 857 3.30 21.35 36.49
CA GLY A 857 1.92 21.54 36.96
C GLY A 857 0.97 22.35 36.06
N SER A 858 1.28 23.62 35.79
CA SER A 858 0.49 24.46 34.87
C SER A 858 0.65 24.10 33.39
N SER A 859 1.82 23.60 32.99
CA SER A 859 2.07 23.14 31.62
C SER A 859 1.18 21.94 31.26
N TYR A 860 1.04 20.95 32.15
CA TYR A 860 0.10 19.84 31.95
C TYR A 860 -1.33 20.33 31.68
N LEU A 861 -1.83 21.26 32.49
CA LEU A 861 -3.17 21.81 32.33
C LEU A 861 -3.37 22.44 30.94
N VAL A 862 -2.42 23.28 30.52
CA VAL A 862 -2.52 24.00 29.24
C VAL A 862 -2.31 23.07 28.05
N MET A 863 -1.38 22.12 28.13
CA MET A 863 -1.13 21.15 27.07
C MET A 863 -2.30 20.19 26.88
N PHE A 864 -2.88 19.67 27.98
CA PHE A 864 -4.11 18.87 27.90
C PHE A 864 -5.30 19.67 27.38
N THR A 865 -5.37 20.97 27.69
CA THR A 865 -6.36 21.88 27.07
C THR A 865 -6.16 21.96 25.55
N ALA A 866 -4.93 22.18 25.07
CA ALA A 866 -4.62 22.23 23.63
C ALA A 866 -4.92 20.89 22.91
N LEU A 867 -4.61 19.77 23.55
CA LEU A 867 -4.94 18.43 23.05
C LEU A 867 -6.45 18.18 23.01
N GLY A 868 -7.19 18.60 24.04
CA GLY A 868 -8.65 18.45 24.07
C GLY A 868 -9.35 19.36 23.06
N ILE A 869 -8.82 20.56 22.81
CA ILE A 869 -9.24 21.41 21.68
C ILE A 869 -9.00 20.70 20.34
N THR A 870 -7.81 20.13 20.14
CA THR A 870 -7.47 19.41 18.90
C THR A 870 -8.43 18.24 18.68
N MET A 871 -8.72 17.49 19.74
CA MET A 871 -9.65 16.37 19.73
C MET A 871 -11.11 16.81 19.47
N ARG A 872 -11.51 17.96 20.02
CA ARG A 872 -12.82 18.59 19.75
C ARG A 872 -12.97 18.97 18.28
N VAL A 873 -11.92 19.53 17.67
CA VAL A 873 -11.95 19.89 16.24
C VAL A 873 -12.11 18.65 15.37
N ASP A 874 -11.38 17.57 15.66
CA ASP A 874 -11.55 16.28 14.97
C ASP A 874 -12.98 15.76 15.11
N TYR A 875 -13.54 15.79 16.32
CA TYR A 875 -14.94 15.43 16.57
C TYR A 875 -15.92 16.23 15.70
N GLU A 876 -15.76 17.55 15.68
CA GLU A 876 -16.60 18.43 14.88
C GLU A 876 -16.43 18.22 13.37
N ASN A 877 -15.21 17.96 12.91
CA ASN A 877 -14.94 17.65 11.52
C ASN A 877 -15.62 16.34 11.09
N ARG A 878 -15.59 15.32 11.95
CA ARG A 878 -16.29 14.05 11.72
C ARG A 878 -17.80 14.26 11.70
N LEU A 879 -18.35 15.08 12.60
CA LEU A 879 -19.76 15.46 12.52
C LEU A 879 -20.11 16.13 11.18
N ILE A 880 -19.26 17.04 10.67
CA ILE A 880 -19.46 17.65 9.34
C ILE A 880 -19.38 16.60 8.23
N ALA A 881 -18.43 15.66 8.30
CA ALA A 881 -18.32 14.57 7.34
C ALA A 881 -19.59 13.70 7.27
N HIS A 882 -20.30 13.59 8.40
CA HIS A 882 -21.57 12.88 8.54
C HIS A 882 -22.81 13.76 8.28
N GLY A 883 -22.65 14.96 7.73
CA GLY A 883 -23.76 15.81 7.29
C GLY A 883 -24.37 16.71 8.37
N TYR A 884 -23.81 16.75 9.59
CA TYR A 884 -24.27 17.67 10.63
C TYR A 884 -23.82 19.11 10.32
N LYS A 885 -24.77 20.05 10.33
CA LYS A 885 -24.47 21.49 10.23
C LYS A 885 -24.06 22.03 11.60
N LEU A 886 -22.81 22.47 11.73
CA LEU A 886 -22.36 23.19 12.92
C LEU A 886 -22.75 24.67 12.81
N LYS A 887 -23.33 25.22 13.88
CA LYS A 887 -23.51 26.67 14.02
C LYS A 887 -22.15 27.29 14.33
N GLU A 888 -21.49 27.89 13.33
CA GLU A 888 -20.34 28.74 13.60
C GLU A 888 -20.78 30.00 14.33
N SER A 889 -20.21 30.22 15.52
CA SER A 889 -20.36 31.50 16.21
C SER A 889 -19.58 32.56 15.44
N ARG A 890 -20.28 33.41 14.69
CA ARG A 890 -19.71 34.67 14.18
C ARG A 890 -19.48 35.57 15.40
N SER A 891 -18.26 35.60 15.92
CA SER A 891 -17.86 36.69 16.81
C SER A 891 -18.01 37.98 16.01
N LYS A 892 -18.86 38.93 16.45
CA LYS A 892 -18.67 40.33 16.05
C LYS A 892 -17.21 40.66 16.39
N ASP A 893 -16.42 41.14 15.43
CA ASP A 893 -14.95 41.27 15.53
C ASP A 893 -14.53 42.36 16.54
N ILE A 894 -14.89 42.20 17.81
CA ILE A 894 -14.68 43.17 18.90
C ILE A 894 -13.18 43.35 19.17
N VAL A 895 -12.39 42.26 19.12
CA VAL A 895 -10.95 42.29 19.43
C VAL A 895 -10.14 42.94 18.32
N ILE A 896 -10.40 42.54 17.07
CA ILE A 896 -9.79 43.17 15.90
C ILE A 896 -10.20 44.64 15.82
N SER A 897 -11.49 44.94 16.08
CA SER A 897 -11.98 46.31 16.14
C SER A 897 -11.31 47.12 17.24
N PHE A 898 -11.08 46.58 18.44
CA PHE A 898 -10.41 47.29 19.54
C PHE A 898 -8.94 47.63 19.23
N PHE A 899 -8.14 46.66 18.77
CA PHE A 899 -6.74 46.92 18.43
C PHE A 899 -6.58 47.72 17.13
N ASN A 900 -7.44 47.51 16.12
CA ASN A 900 -7.46 48.36 14.92
C ASN A 900 -7.99 49.77 15.22
N PHE A 901 -8.92 49.93 16.19
CA PHE A 901 -9.38 51.24 16.66
C PHE A 901 -8.23 52.01 17.31
N ILE A 902 -7.45 51.37 18.18
CA ILE A 902 -6.22 51.94 18.74
C ILE A 902 -5.25 52.32 17.60
N GLY A 903 -4.99 51.42 16.65
CA GLY A 903 -4.14 51.71 15.49
C GLY A 903 -4.65 52.85 14.60
N SER A 904 -5.97 52.97 14.42
CA SER A 904 -6.60 54.04 13.65
C SER A 904 -6.48 55.42 14.32
N LYS A 905 -6.44 55.46 15.67
CA LYS A 905 -6.18 56.68 16.44
C LYS A 905 -4.73 57.15 16.33
N PHE A 906 -3.77 56.22 16.31
CA PHE A 906 -2.35 56.53 16.11
C PHE A 906 -2.00 56.88 14.65
N SER A 907 -2.80 56.44 13.67
CA SER A 907 -2.61 56.73 12.25
C SER A 907 -3.22 58.08 11.78
N ARG A 908 -3.76 58.93 12.68
CA ARG A 908 -4.19 60.28 12.30
C ARG A 908 -2.98 61.20 12.08
N LYS A 909 -2.29 61.02 10.96
CA LYS A 909 -1.67 62.17 10.27
C LYS A 909 -2.81 62.98 9.66
N LYS A 910 -2.92 64.22 10.16
CA LYS A 910 -3.66 65.35 9.60
C LYS A 910 -3.84 65.22 8.08
N ASN A 911 -5.08 65.21 7.62
CA ASN A 911 -5.47 65.87 6.38
C ASN A 911 -6.84 66.49 6.59
N PHE A 912 -6.82 67.79 6.86
CA PHE A 912 -7.93 68.70 6.59
C PHE A 912 -8.31 68.56 5.11
N GLY A 913 -9.57 68.26 4.81
CA GLY A 913 -10.06 68.32 3.44
C GLY A 913 -11.04 67.21 3.07
N THR A 914 -12.19 67.15 3.74
CA THR A 914 -13.45 66.62 3.17
C THR A 914 -14.66 66.82 4.09
N ILE A 915 -14.65 67.86 4.94
CA ILE A 915 -15.88 68.40 5.57
C ILE A 915 -16.44 69.48 4.62
N LYS A 916 -16.93 69.08 3.44
CA LYS A 916 -17.66 69.99 2.55
C LYS A 916 -18.77 69.36 1.69
N GLN A 917 -19.08 68.06 1.85
CA GLN A 917 -20.06 67.40 0.96
C GLN A 917 -21.12 66.52 1.64
N ALA A 918 -21.31 66.66 2.96
CA ALA A 918 -22.42 66.02 3.69
C ALA A 918 -23.31 67.06 4.40
N LYS A 919 -23.61 68.18 3.73
CA LYS A 919 -24.60 69.18 4.17
C LYS A 919 -25.53 69.66 3.05
N LYS A 920 -25.73 68.84 2.01
CA LYS A 920 -26.72 69.08 0.95
C LYS A 920 -27.30 67.76 0.47
N ASN A 921 -28.30 67.27 1.20
CA ASN A 921 -29.58 66.74 0.71
C ASN A 921 -30.19 65.83 1.79
N LYS A 922 -31.20 66.42 2.44
CA LYS A 922 -32.27 65.86 3.31
C LYS A 922 -31.99 64.59 4.09
#